data_AF-A0A1V6NJI9-F1
#
_entry.id   AF-A0A1V6NJI9-F1
#
_cell.length_a   1.000
_cell.length_b   1.000
_cell.length_c   1.000
_cell.angle_alpha   90.00
_cell.angle_beta   90.00
_cell.angle_gamma   90.00
#
_symmetry.space_group_name_H-M   'P 1'
#
loop_
_entity.id
_entity.type
_entity.pdbx_description
1 polymer ?
#
loop_
_entity_poly.entity_id
_entity_poly.type
_entity_poly.pdbx_seq_one_letter_code
_entity_poly.pdbx_strand_id
1 'polypeptide(L)'
;MLVTGIPKVLHLFDPIGNTPAVSLTQDLPPQKNADVLLLGCGDVRHILFTIHTEHLAHTRRFLDITCCDVEKTAIARNILLVSLILDDVNGTNEQLIWNLLCHFRIDEASLGLLQTQTTKLLALSPSLKKWEQTQYGRVVRICDRVSLERVRDVWRFYAERREGNLLRRFNERLNDGRKISQEFRKFVSGQGLNVVSEIRASAPACLEASHDLGALYRNYWDSGTTETDKTTRSLAVHSNPMFCPENIHTLLHHDTNPVLGFHIGSCYIPIEQTSPRSGSSQKPELHEIVNSAKTEFQTWMKSFRAHSHADLVTLRFFVGDQMAFAYALQQMRTAGPSKPSHWYRDRYHFDPLVLDDEHYLNCLAPLVFDIIDTSYYIDHFGGLNLLTATSPLLRHDSWATLYSEGPVSTHETQASILGNYLGGETTTVTSLLGLVPVEAVTNTASSSAGMETLSQEVLRPSFQARPVVTRAAWKRPPSMSTAVIKTLDLIHFDSFGLAKVLHHVFLKMFANEDAFQLVVKLAIGQSPSQSTYNRTSFVAFLCPVKTRTSTDWNKTMDALVDLIDQDTTLAIAHVYKQEMYLWMHMKGLYSLGIFKVPPNAVNFHGQNGALQSWRNMPPIVSVTLRVPRSKLSPFISKVTKVGCTPPLHGILESSPRSANQWQHMFAATQIGFGTLKTKGFRFSNSFELEINEDLVGWSGNSPMFLSFYVPSWILLQEPRIATVSFAIEHSPAAIEAFGGDVERDLNIFTAMQNDVEHVYITKRQPNQSEVMTMCGFSPGDVKNHVDPQGNSETTITATVNENTGVISSFTSRVKILSEQPKALLRDGSGIKRSLRSPFSYALSLQKGPSFIANFPSAVLDSTARVKIARKSCYLELVADVAKPNDWPTLRSPMYPVLLDEGSPVLWNMPRLNVSSLPIIDLSSASSKGPIWLQQLLATMLSERELALNLDSPLAASPSVRAKLEFKNMLVNMFASFGQSDGRNVQIYTIDCYKERGVQMVFFLSKLLLDVSNRTAVLDAAVLPVHADDLMDVTRALIALSDIGHPPKGLRTSQDVMWLWKEALPAWTERCRTWDHKPSCEYVATGIIPLSVKYGERVLCSCGEGTVPTGFMPDFTPWEDLAKHAVRVAISPAFPSVLVEKPLTELPDLQICQVCAKDKADNGT
;
A
#
# COMPACT_ATOMS: atom_id res chain seq x y z
N MET A 1 -12.47 15.11 -3.48
CA MET A 1 -13.87 15.13 -2.97
C MET A 1 -14.08 14.26 -1.72
N LEU A 2 -13.50 13.05 -1.62
CA LEU A 2 -13.69 12.11 -0.49
C LEU A 2 -12.80 12.34 0.74
N VAL A 3 -12.02 13.41 0.73
CA VAL A 3 -11.11 13.77 1.83
C VAL A 3 -11.58 15.11 2.35
N THR A 4 -11.20 15.50 3.56
CA THR A 4 -11.39 16.88 4.01
C THR A 4 -10.62 17.85 3.11
N GLY A 5 -11.15 19.05 2.89
CA GLY A 5 -10.69 19.96 1.84
C GLY A 5 -9.48 20.76 2.21
N ILE A 6 -8.28 20.19 2.13
CA ILE A 6 -7.01 20.89 2.38
C ILE A 6 -6.46 21.45 1.06
N PRO A 7 -6.70 22.73 0.70
CA PRO A 7 -6.13 23.28 -0.51
C PRO A 7 -4.61 23.16 -0.54
N LYS A 8 -4.09 22.74 -1.69
CA LYS A 8 -2.66 22.81 -1.99
C LYS A 8 -2.24 24.25 -2.33
N VAL A 9 -2.43 25.18 -1.39
CA VAL A 9 -1.90 26.55 -1.53
C VAL A 9 -0.37 26.52 -1.56
N LEU A 10 0.25 25.62 -0.77
CA LEU A 10 1.67 25.30 -0.82
C LEU A 10 1.81 23.82 -1.17
N HIS A 11 2.68 23.47 -2.11
CA HIS A 11 2.91 22.09 -2.55
C HIS A 11 4.39 21.74 -2.46
N LEU A 12 4.73 20.57 -1.90
CA LEU A 12 6.09 20.04 -2.00
C LEU A 12 6.18 19.16 -3.25
N PHE A 13 7.17 19.44 -4.09
CA PHE A 13 7.48 18.66 -5.28
C PHE A 13 8.64 17.72 -4.98
N ASP A 14 8.39 16.41 -5.14
CA ASP A 14 9.36 15.33 -5.01
C ASP A 14 9.86 14.88 -6.39
N PRO A 15 10.97 15.42 -6.90
CA PRO A 15 11.50 15.06 -8.23
C PRO A 15 12.16 13.69 -8.28
N ILE A 16 12.52 13.15 -7.13
CA ILE A 16 13.24 11.89 -6.93
C ILE A 16 12.64 11.24 -5.69
N GLY A 17 12.34 9.95 -5.76
CA GLY A 17 11.78 9.21 -4.65
C GLY A 17 12.77 9.07 -3.49
N ASN A 18 12.19 8.89 -2.29
CA ASN A 18 12.89 8.92 -1.01
C ASN A 18 13.06 7.54 -0.34
N THR A 19 12.85 6.44 -1.07
CA THR A 19 13.09 5.04 -0.59
C THR A 19 13.84 4.15 -1.58
N PRO A 20 14.57 3.11 -1.16
CA PRO A 20 15.19 2.21 -2.12
C PRO A 20 14.15 1.55 -3.04
N ALA A 21 14.54 1.26 -4.28
CA ALA A 21 13.66 0.66 -5.27
C ALA A 21 13.29 -0.79 -4.91
N VAL A 22 12.02 -1.08 -4.65
CA VAL A 22 11.51 -2.46 -4.49
C VAL A 22 11.06 -3.09 -5.80
N SER A 23 11.09 -4.44 -5.86
CA SER A 23 10.51 -5.19 -6.98
C SER A 23 8.99 -5.28 -6.84
N LEU A 24 8.27 -4.70 -7.79
CA LEU A 24 6.81 -4.67 -7.80
C LEU A 24 6.23 -6.07 -7.95
N THR A 25 6.91 -7.00 -8.63
CA THR A 25 6.43 -8.34 -8.99
C THR A 25 6.82 -9.43 -7.98
N GLN A 26 7.37 -9.07 -6.82
CA GLN A 26 7.93 -10.03 -5.86
C GLN A 26 6.95 -11.11 -5.36
N ASP A 27 5.64 -10.84 -5.37
CA ASP A 27 4.61 -11.81 -4.97
C ASP A 27 4.10 -12.69 -6.13
N LEU A 28 4.40 -12.34 -7.39
CA LEU A 28 3.78 -12.94 -8.57
C LEU A 28 4.45 -14.22 -9.06
N PRO A 29 3.70 -15.30 -9.39
CA PRO A 29 4.25 -16.55 -9.93
C PRO A 29 5.16 -16.30 -11.14
N PRO A 30 6.34 -16.97 -11.28
CA PRO A 30 7.28 -16.73 -12.37
C PRO A 30 6.65 -16.84 -13.76
N GLN A 31 5.63 -17.69 -13.89
CA GLN A 31 4.94 -18.00 -15.13
C GLN A 31 3.84 -16.98 -15.48
N LYS A 32 3.48 -16.06 -14.58
CA LYS A 32 2.35 -15.13 -14.77
C LYS A 32 2.85 -13.75 -15.19
N ASN A 33 2.22 -13.19 -16.23
CA ASN A 33 2.39 -11.77 -16.58
C ASN A 33 1.83 -10.88 -15.46
N ALA A 34 2.15 -9.58 -15.50
CA ALA A 34 1.76 -8.65 -14.45
C ALA A 34 0.97 -7.47 -15.02
N ASP A 35 -0.28 -7.31 -14.56
CA ASP A 35 -1.00 -6.05 -14.64
C ASP A 35 -0.83 -5.29 -13.31
N VAL A 36 -0.14 -4.15 -13.35
CA VAL A 36 0.23 -3.36 -12.17
C VAL A 36 -0.41 -1.97 -12.21
N LEU A 37 -1.03 -1.55 -11.11
CA LEU A 37 -1.53 -0.20 -10.90
C LEU A 37 -0.70 0.52 -9.84
N LEU A 38 -0.06 1.62 -10.20
CA LEU A 38 0.67 2.51 -9.30
C LEU A 38 -0.17 3.77 -9.07
N LEU A 39 -0.79 3.87 -7.90
CA LEU A 39 -1.49 5.07 -7.44
C LEU A 39 -0.52 5.92 -6.64
N GLY A 40 0.30 6.69 -7.35
CA GLY A 40 1.48 7.33 -6.78
C GLY A 40 2.77 6.91 -7.43
N CYS A 41 2.94 7.20 -8.71
CA CYS A 41 4.17 6.79 -9.39
C CYS A 41 5.39 7.56 -8.87
N GLY A 42 5.30 8.89 -8.66
CA GLY A 42 6.46 9.72 -8.33
C GLY A 42 7.54 9.64 -9.43
N ASP A 43 8.43 8.64 -9.35
CA ASP A 43 9.41 8.31 -10.38
C ASP A 43 9.32 6.85 -10.87
N VAL A 44 10.12 6.49 -11.87
CA VAL A 44 10.12 5.14 -12.47
C VAL A 44 11.11 4.16 -11.83
N ARG A 45 11.75 4.47 -10.70
CA ARG A 45 12.82 3.61 -10.14
C ARG A 45 12.32 2.20 -9.81
N HIS A 46 11.11 2.06 -9.26
CA HIS A 46 10.50 0.77 -8.94
C HIS A 46 10.26 -0.02 -10.22
N ILE A 47 9.82 0.65 -11.29
CA ILE A 47 9.61 0.05 -12.61
C ILE A 47 10.93 -0.42 -13.21
N LEU A 48 11.96 0.44 -13.22
CA LEU A 48 13.28 0.12 -13.77
C LEU A 48 13.96 -1.03 -13.02
N PHE A 49 13.90 -1.02 -11.68
CA PHE A 49 14.42 -2.10 -10.86
C PHE A 49 13.63 -3.41 -11.06
N THR A 50 12.30 -3.35 -11.10
CA THR A 50 11.46 -4.52 -11.39
C THR A 50 11.84 -5.15 -12.72
N ILE A 51 11.93 -4.35 -13.79
CA ILE A 51 12.33 -4.82 -15.12
C ILE A 51 13.74 -5.41 -15.10
N HIS A 52 14.67 -4.81 -14.36
CA HIS A 52 16.01 -5.37 -14.18
C HIS A 52 15.96 -6.76 -13.52
N THR A 53 15.20 -6.93 -12.44
CA THR A 53 15.06 -8.23 -11.76
C THR A 53 14.41 -9.29 -12.65
N GLU A 54 13.39 -8.91 -13.43
CA GLU A 54 12.68 -9.81 -14.36
C GLU A 54 13.52 -10.14 -15.61
N HIS A 55 14.37 -9.22 -16.07
CA HIS A 55 15.26 -9.46 -17.20
C HIS A 55 16.29 -10.56 -16.91
N LEU A 56 16.73 -10.64 -15.65
CA LEU A 56 17.67 -11.65 -15.15
C LEU A 56 16.98 -12.96 -14.75
N ALA A 57 15.64 -12.99 -14.69
CA ALA A 57 14.89 -14.17 -14.28
C ALA A 57 14.95 -15.28 -15.33
N HIS A 58 14.72 -16.51 -14.88
CA HIS A 58 14.67 -17.69 -15.76
C HIS A 58 13.60 -17.55 -16.84
N THR A 59 12.44 -17.00 -16.48
CA THR A 59 11.32 -16.74 -17.39
C THR A 59 11.05 -15.24 -17.43
N ARG A 60 11.19 -14.63 -18.60
CA ARG A 60 10.85 -13.22 -18.80
C ARG A 60 9.35 -13.07 -19.00
N ARG A 61 8.71 -12.21 -18.22
CA ARG A 61 7.27 -11.95 -18.29
C ARG A 61 6.94 -10.61 -18.95
N PHE A 62 5.72 -10.49 -19.47
CA PHE A 62 5.16 -9.23 -19.92
C PHE A 62 4.66 -8.41 -18.71
N LEU A 63 4.92 -7.10 -18.73
CA LEU A 63 4.52 -6.14 -17.69
C LEU A 63 3.66 -5.02 -18.30
N ASP A 64 2.40 -4.88 -17.89
CA ASP A 64 1.55 -3.71 -18.18
C ASP A 64 1.38 -2.89 -16.90
N ILE A 65 2.01 -1.71 -16.85
CA ILE A 65 2.09 -0.88 -15.65
C ILE A 65 1.33 0.43 -15.90
N THR A 66 0.20 0.59 -15.21
CA THR A 66 -0.60 1.81 -15.20
C THR A 66 -0.20 2.72 -14.05
N CYS A 67 0.26 3.91 -14.37
CA CYS A 67 0.82 4.91 -13.46
C CYS A 67 -0.11 6.12 -13.37
N CYS A 68 -0.53 6.45 -12.15
CA CYS A 68 -1.33 7.63 -11.84
C CYS A 68 -0.56 8.54 -10.88
N ASP A 69 -0.45 9.82 -11.23
CA ASP A 69 0.05 10.85 -10.32
C ASP A 69 -0.69 12.18 -10.54
N VAL A 70 -0.89 12.94 -9.47
CA VAL A 70 -1.50 14.27 -9.54
C VAL A 70 -0.49 15.31 -10.04
N GLU A 71 0.80 15.08 -9.81
CA GLU A 71 1.87 15.98 -10.21
C GLU A 71 2.25 15.75 -11.69
N LYS A 72 1.78 16.63 -12.57
CA LYS A 72 2.09 16.56 -14.01
C LYS A 72 3.59 16.56 -14.29
N THR A 73 4.38 17.23 -13.44
CA THR A 73 5.85 17.31 -13.57
C THR A 73 6.50 15.95 -13.40
N ALA A 74 6.02 15.14 -12.44
CA ALA A 74 6.50 13.79 -12.17
C ALA A 74 6.29 12.89 -13.40
N ILE A 75 5.07 12.87 -13.94
CA ILE A 75 4.71 12.08 -15.13
C ILE A 75 5.51 12.53 -16.37
N ALA A 76 5.64 13.83 -16.60
CA ALA A 76 6.39 14.36 -17.73
C ALA A 76 7.89 14.01 -17.66
N ARG A 77 8.48 14.05 -16.45
CA ARG A 77 9.87 13.60 -16.18
C ARG A 77 10.03 12.11 -16.44
N ASN A 78 9.07 11.29 -16.02
CA ASN A 78 9.09 9.84 -16.20
C ASN A 78 9.05 9.43 -17.67
N ILE A 79 8.14 10.03 -18.47
CA ILE A 79 8.07 9.77 -19.90
C ILE A 79 9.34 10.27 -20.62
N LEU A 80 9.85 11.45 -20.24
CA LEU A 80 11.10 11.98 -20.77
C LEU A 80 12.26 11.02 -20.51
N LEU A 81 12.40 10.52 -19.28
CA LEU A 81 13.41 9.53 -18.92
C LEU A 81 13.31 8.27 -19.77
N VAL A 82 12.13 7.67 -19.84
CA VAL A 82 11.92 6.46 -20.65
C VAL A 82 12.30 6.72 -22.11
N SER A 83 11.95 7.88 -22.66
CA SER A 83 12.32 8.23 -24.03
C SER A 83 13.84 8.38 -24.24
N LEU A 84 14.56 8.94 -23.25
CA LEU A 84 16.03 9.06 -23.29
C LEU A 84 16.68 7.68 -23.23
N ILE A 85 16.19 6.77 -22.38
CA ILE A 85 16.69 5.40 -22.28
C ILE A 85 16.50 4.66 -23.61
N LEU A 86 15.35 4.82 -24.26
CA LEU A 86 15.03 4.17 -25.53
C LEU A 86 15.88 4.70 -26.69
N ASP A 87 16.20 5.99 -26.71
CA ASP A 87 17.07 6.58 -27.75
C ASP A 87 18.56 6.31 -27.51
N ASP A 88 18.99 6.10 -26.27
CA ASP A 88 20.38 5.78 -25.93
C ASP A 88 20.72 4.30 -26.15
N VAL A 89 20.53 3.84 -27.39
CA VAL A 89 20.67 2.43 -27.81
C VAL A 89 22.04 1.85 -27.41
N ASN A 90 23.09 2.66 -27.51
CA ASN A 90 24.47 2.25 -27.22
C ASN A 90 24.93 2.54 -25.78
N GLY A 91 24.07 3.11 -24.92
CA GLY A 91 24.46 3.49 -23.55
C GLY A 91 25.52 4.60 -23.49
N THR A 92 25.59 5.47 -24.49
CA THR A 92 26.62 6.52 -24.60
C THR A 92 26.29 7.78 -23.81
N ASN A 93 25.02 7.99 -23.47
CA ASN A 93 24.54 9.21 -22.81
C ASN A 93 24.18 9.00 -21.34
N GLU A 94 24.54 7.87 -20.75
CA GLU A 94 24.09 7.48 -19.41
C GLU A 94 24.44 8.50 -18.32
N GLN A 95 25.63 9.12 -18.38
CA GLN A 95 26.02 10.19 -17.45
C GLN A 95 25.20 11.48 -17.66
N LEU A 96 24.88 11.85 -18.91
CA LEU A 96 24.04 13.01 -19.20
C LEU A 96 22.60 12.76 -18.70
N ILE A 97 22.08 11.55 -18.87
CA ILE A 97 20.76 11.14 -18.36
C ILE A 97 20.75 11.22 -16.82
N TRP A 98 21.79 10.72 -16.15
CA TRP A 98 21.93 10.87 -14.70
C TRP A 98 21.91 12.34 -14.25
N ASN A 99 22.69 13.20 -14.91
CA ASN A 99 22.75 14.63 -14.59
C ASN A 99 21.37 15.27 -14.67
N LEU A 100 20.60 14.96 -15.72
CA LEU A 100 19.25 15.49 -15.91
C LEU A 100 18.25 15.08 -14.82
N LEU A 101 18.33 13.84 -14.36
CA LEU A 101 17.38 13.33 -13.36
C LEU A 101 17.73 13.74 -11.94
N CYS A 102 19.03 13.77 -11.63
CA CYS A 102 19.52 13.83 -10.27
C CYS A 102 20.09 15.19 -9.87
N HIS A 103 20.50 16.06 -10.80
CA HIS A 103 21.19 17.31 -10.44
C HIS A 103 20.32 18.56 -10.59
N PHE A 104 20.38 19.46 -9.59
CA PHE A 104 19.82 20.81 -9.68
C PHE A 104 20.60 21.68 -10.67
N ARG A 105 21.90 21.41 -10.78
CA ARG A 105 22.84 22.11 -11.64
C ARG A 105 23.41 21.14 -12.67
N ILE A 106 23.35 21.52 -13.94
CA ILE A 106 23.76 20.65 -15.06
C ILE A 106 24.74 21.38 -15.97
N ASP A 107 25.55 20.61 -16.69
CA ASP A 107 26.44 21.10 -17.73
C ASP A 107 25.66 21.45 -19.02
N GLU A 108 26.31 22.18 -19.93
CA GLU A 108 25.72 22.62 -21.19
C GLU A 108 25.30 21.44 -22.09
N ALA A 109 26.05 20.33 -22.10
CA ALA A 109 25.70 19.17 -22.92
C ALA A 109 24.43 18.48 -22.41
N SER A 110 24.30 18.35 -21.08
CA SER A 110 23.08 17.86 -20.43
C SER A 110 21.88 18.75 -20.76
N LEU A 111 22.02 20.08 -20.64
CA LEU A 111 20.94 21.02 -20.99
C LEU A 111 20.56 20.92 -22.48
N GLY A 112 21.54 20.79 -23.37
CA GLY A 112 21.32 20.58 -24.80
C GLY A 112 20.56 19.28 -25.10
N LEU A 113 20.88 18.18 -24.40
CA LEU A 113 20.18 16.91 -24.50
C LEU A 113 18.71 17.05 -24.07
N LEU A 114 18.44 17.71 -22.95
CA LEU A 114 17.09 17.99 -22.46
C LEU A 114 16.25 18.76 -23.49
N GLN A 115 16.78 19.86 -24.01
CA GLN A 115 16.06 20.69 -24.99
C GLN A 115 15.80 19.94 -26.30
N THR A 116 16.78 19.16 -26.76
CA THR A 116 16.65 18.36 -27.98
C THR A 116 15.56 17.30 -27.82
N GLN A 117 15.60 16.56 -26.70
CA GLN A 117 14.64 15.48 -26.47
C GLN A 117 13.22 16.00 -26.25
N THR A 118 13.06 17.06 -25.46
CA THR A 118 11.73 17.65 -25.20
C THR A 118 11.13 18.25 -26.47
N THR A 119 11.94 18.89 -27.33
CA THR A 119 11.50 19.36 -28.65
C THR A 119 11.02 18.20 -29.53
N LYS A 120 11.77 17.07 -29.55
CA LYS A 120 11.39 15.85 -30.27
C LYS A 120 10.06 15.29 -29.76
N LEU A 121 9.89 15.15 -28.44
CA LEU A 121 8.65 14.68 -27.82
C LEU A 121 7.45 15.57 -28.15
N LEU A 122 7.63 16.90 -28.14
CA LEU A 122 6.57 17.84 -28.52
C LEU A 122 6.14 17.70 -29.98
N ALA A 123 7.07 17.47 -30.90
CA ALA A 123 6.77 17.27 -32.32
C ALA A 123 6.01 15.95 -32.58
N LEU A 124 6.30 14.93 -31.77
CA LEU A 124 5.74 13.58 -31.90
C LEU A 124 4.39 13.38 -31.19
N SER A 125 3.98 14.32 -30.35
CA SER A 125 2.80 14.16 -29.48
C SER A 125 1.66 15.17 -29.67
N PRO A 126 1.32 15.67 -30.88
CA PRO A 126 0.23 16.65 -31.03
C PRO A 126 -1.16 16.08 -30.75
N SER A 127 -1.32 14.76 -30.74
CA SER A 127 -2.53 14.04 -30.33
C SER A 127 -2.18 12.62 -29.87
N LEU A 128 -3.08 11.96 -29.12
CA LEU A 128 -2.92 10.57 -28.69
C LEU A 128 -2.64 9.64 -29.88
N LYS A 129 -3.50 9.66 -30.90
CA LYS A 129 -3.35 8.84 -32.12
C LYS A 129 -1.97 9.00 -32.78
N LYS A 130 -1.44 10.23 -32.84
CA LYS A 130 -0.14 10.47 -33.46
C LYS A 130 1.00 9.97 -32.57
N TRP A 131 0.87 10.12 -31.25
CA TRP A 131 1.82 9.59 -30.27
C TRP A 131 1.91 8.06 -30.34
N GLU A 132 0.78 7.36 -30.43
CA GLU A 132 0.72 5.89 -30.48
C GLU A 132 1.41 5.29 -31.71
N GLN A 133 1.48 6.03 -32.82
CA GLN A 133 2.16 5.61 -34.05
C GLN A 133 3.68 5.77 -33.97
N THR A 134 4.21 6.39 -32.92
CA THR A 134 5.64 6.62 -32.75
C THR A 134 6.35 5.41 -32.16
N GLN A 135 7.68 5.42 -32.20
CA GLN A 135 8.50 4.41 -31.51
C GLN A 135 8.26 4.40 -29.99
N TYR A 136 7.97 5.55 -29.38
CA TYR A 136 7.69 5.64 -27.94
C TYR A 136 6.29 5.13 -27.62
N GLY A 137 5.31 5.42 -28.49
CA GLY A 137 3.92 5.02 -28.33
C GLY A 137 3.71 3.51 -28.19
N ARG A 138 4.65 2.69 -28.66
CA ARG A 138 4.63 1.23 -28.48
C ARG A 138 4.82 0.82 -27.03
N VAL A 139 5.69 1.52 -26.31
CA VAL A 139 6.08 1.22 -24.92
C VAL A 139 5.34 2.12 -23.93
N VAL A 140 5.12 3.38 -24.29
CA VAL A 140 4.54 4.41 -23.42
C VAL A 140 3.20 4.86 -23.99
N ARG A 141 2.13 4.62 -23.24
CA ARG A 141 0.77 5.07 -23.49
C ARG A 141 0.42 6.23 -22.56
N ILE A 142 -0.47 7.11 -23.01
CA ILE A 142 -1.02 8.20 -22.20
C ILE A 142 -2.52 7.97 -22.13
N CYS A 143 -3.06 7.88 -20.91
CA CYS A 143 -4.41 7.35 -20.67
C CYS A 143 -5.55 8.23 -21.19
N ASP A 144 -5.29 9.53 -21.42
CA ASP A 144 -6.27 10.45 -21.98
C ASP A 144 -5.61 11.70 -22.60
N ARG A 145 -6.41 12.47 -23.35
CA ARG A 145 -5.96 13.66 -24.07
C ARG A 145 -5.47 14.77 -23.12
N VAL A 146 -6.13 14.97 -21.98
CA VAL A 146 -5.80 16.06 -21.05
C VAL A 146 -4.47 15.79 -20.33
N SER A 147 -4.17 14.54 -20.03
CA SER A 147 -2.88 14.10 -19.48
C SER A 147 -1.77 14.38 -20.49
N LEU A 148 -2.01 14.10 -21.78
CA LEU A 148 -1.07 14.45 -22.84
C LEU A 148 -0.85 15.98 -22.92
N GLU A 149 -1.92 16.78 -22.85
CA GLU A 149 -1.83 18.25 -22.85
C GLU A 149 -1.01 18.77 -21.66
N ARG A 150 -1.30 18.30 -20.43
CA ARG A 150 -0.58 18.67 -19.20
C ARG A 150 0.90 18.27 -19.25
N VAL A 151 1.22 17.09 -19.79
CA VAL A 151 2.61 16.64 -19.99
C VAL A 151 3.33 17.51 -21.03
N ARG A 152 2.65 17.86 -22.13
CA ARG A 152 3.21 18.75 -23.16
C ARG A 152 3.48 20.16 -22.64
N ASP A 153 2.67 20.67 -21.72
CA ASP A 153 2.94 21.97 -21.07
C ASP A 153 4.31 21.95 -20.38
N VAL A 154 4.59 20.89 -19.62
CA VAL A 154 5.87 20.72 -18.92
C VAL A 154 7.03 20.57 -19.90
N TRP A 155 6.87 19.79 -20.97
CA TRP A 155 7.92 19.68 -21.99
C TRP A 155 8.18 20.99 -22.73
N ARG A 156 7.15 21.83 -22.94
CA ARG A 156 7.34 23.20 -23.49
C ARG A 156 8.18 24.05 -22.56
N PHE A 157 7.92 23.98 -21.25
CA PHE A 157 8.73 24.66 -20.26
C PHE A 157 10.19 24.17 -20.24
N TYR A 158 10.43 22.87 -20.41
CA TYR A 158 11.79 22.32 -20.48
C TYR A 158 12.53 22.65 -21.78
N ALA A 159 11.81 22.72 -22.90
CA ALA A 159 12.38 23.05 -24.22
C ALA A 159 12.76 24.53 -24.37
N GLU A 160 12.23 25.41 -23.52
CA GLU A 160 12.43 26.86 -23.61
C GLU A 160 13.92 27.24 -23.43
N ARG A 161 14.47 27.88 -24.47
CA ARG A 161 15.79 28.53 -24.42
C ARG A 161 15.67 29.89 -23.73
N ARG A 162 16.44 30.08 -22.67
CA ARG A 162 16.39 31.30 -21.83
C ARG A 162 17.70 32.06 -21.96
N GLU A 163 17.61 33.35 -22.25
CA GLU A 163 18.76 34.25 -22.39
C GLU A 163 18.54 35.56 -21.62
N GLY A 164 19.62 36.30 -21.37
CA GLY A 164 19.60 37.62 -20.73
C GLY A 164 18.82 37.66 -19.41
N ASN A 165 17.85 38.59 -19.31
CA ASN A 165 17.06 38.80 -18.10
C ASN A 165 16.17 37.62 -17.74
N LEU A 166 15.67 36.86 -18.72
CA LEU A 166 14.81 35.69 -18.45
C LEU A 166 15.62 34.57 -17.77
N LEU A 167 16.83 34.31 -18.26
CA LEU A 167 17.74 33.35 -17.65
C LEU A 167 18.12 33.76 -16.23
N ARG A 168 18.42 35.06 -16.02
CA ARG A 168 18.74 35.59 -14.69
C ARG A 168 17.60 35.37 -13.70
N ARG A 169 16.36 35.75 -14.06
CA ARG A 169 15.18 35.57 -13.20
C ARG A 169 14.89 34.10 -12.91
N PHE A 170 15.07 33.24 -13.89
CA PHE A 170 14.90 31.79 -13.72
C PHE A 170 15.90 31.22 -12.69
N ASN A 171 17.17 31.62 -12.80
CA ASN A 171 18.21 31.21 -11.86
C ASN A 171 17.96 31.74 -10.43
N GLU A 172 17.54 33.00 -10.30
CA GLU A 172 17.16 33.61 -9.03
C GLU A 172 16.02 32.81 -8.37
N ARG A 173 14.96 32.51 -9.14
CA ARG A 173 13.81 31.73 -8.66
C ARG A 173 14.21 30.35 -8.12
N LEU A 174 15.04 29.59 -8.85
CA LEU A 174 15.44 28.25 -8.41
C LEU A 174 16.31 28.31 -7.14
N ASN A 175 17.22 29.29 -7.07
CA ASN A 175 18.05 29.50 -5.89
C ASN A 175 17.23 29.91 -4.66
N ASP A 176 16.23 30.78 -4.83
CA ASP A 176 15.37 31.20 -3.73
C ASP A 176 14.46 30.05 -3.27
N GLY A 177 13.90 29.27 -4.19
CA GLY A 177 13.16 28.05 -3.86
C GLY A 177 14.00 27.07 -3.02
N ARG A 178 15.28 26.87 -3.39
CA ARG A 178 16.21 26.03 -2.63
C ARG A 178 16.48 26.56 -1.23
N LYS A 179 16.67 27.88 -1.07
CA LYS A 179 16.84 28.50 0.26
C LYS A 179 15.59 28.32 1.12
N ILE A 180 14.39 28.53 0.56
CA ILE A 180 13.13 28.35 1.26
C ILE A 180 12.97 26.90 1.72
N SER A 181 13.27 25.91 0.86
CA SER A 181 13.23 24.49 1.26
C SER A 181 14.21 24.18 2.39
N GLN A 182 15.41 24.77 2.40
CA GLN A 182 16.39 24.60 3.48
C GLN A 182 15.95 25.27 4.79
N GLU A 183 15.31 26.44 4.73
CA GLU A 183 14.74 27.11 5.90
C GLU A 183 13.55 26.32 6.47
N PHE A 184 12.67 25.83 5.59
CA PHE A 184 11.57 24.95 5.98
C PHE A 184 12.09 23.67 6.66
N ARG A 185 13.16 23.06 6.15
CA ARG A 185 13.81 21.93 6.83
C ARG A 185 14.26 22.29 8.25
N LYS A 186 14.91 23.44 8.44
CA LYS A 186 15.36 23.88 9.77
C LYS A 186 14.18 24.06 10.72
N PHE A 187 13.04 24.55 10.22
CA PHE A 187 11.80 24.68 10.99
C PHE A 187 11.21 23.33 11.38
N VAL A 188 11.07 22.39 10.44
CA VAL A 188 10.45 21.07 10.68
C VAL A 188 11.34 20.11 11.48
N SER A 189 12.65 20.13 11.23
CA SER A 189 13.58 19.14 11.79
C SER A 189 14.44 19.64 12.95
N GLY A 190 14.43 20.94 13.28
CA GLY A 190 15.35 21.53 14.26
C GLY A 190 16.78 21.73 13.72
N GLN A 191 17.59 22.57 14.38
CA GLN A 191 18.98 22.81 13.97
C GLN A 191 19.85 21.56 14.21
N GLY A 192 20.48 21.02 13.16
CA GLY A 192 21.55 20.03 13.26
C GLY A 192 21.19 18.54 13.01
N LEU A 193 19.95 18.22 12.63
CA LEU A 193 19.49 16.82 12.58
C LEU A 193 19.50 16.22 11.14
N ASN A 194 20.21 15.10 10.96
CA ASN A 194 20.14 14.25 9.76
C ASN A 194 18.78 13.55 9.69
N VAL A 195 18.19 13.44 8.50
CA VAL A 195 16.83 12.93 8.30
C VAL A 195 16.86 11.40 8.28
N VAL A 196 15.92 10.77 8.97
CA VAL A 196 15.88 9.32 9.21
C VAL A 196 15.44 8.54 7.96
N SER A 197 14.62 9.10 7.06
CA SER A 197 14.19 8.39 5.84
C SER A 197 15.36 7.96 4.96
N GLU A 198 16.52 8.62 5.10
CA GLU A 198 17.75 8.34 4.35
C GLU A 198 18.34 6.95 4.65
N ILE A 199 18.15 6.42 5.86
CA ILE A 199 18.84 5.20 6.31
C ILE A 199 18.31 3.92 5.64
N ARG A 200 17.08 3.95 5.08
CA ARG A 200 16.49 2.77 4.45
C ARG A 200 17.24 2.35 3.19
N ALA A 201 17.89 3.29 2.51
CA ALA A 201 18.71 3.01 1.33
C ALA A 201 20.01 2.25 1.66
N SER A 202 20.51 2.37 2.89
CA SER A 202 21.69 1.66 3.37
C SER A 202 21.39 0.38 4.15
N ALA A 203 20.11 0.06 4.36
CA ALA A 203 19.72 -1.15 5.08
C ALA A 203 20.23 -2.43 4.39
N PRO A 204 20.69 -3.44 5.15
CA PRO A 204 20.65 -3.54 6.62
C PRO A 204 21.77 -2.77 7.36
N ALA A 205 22.78 -2.23 6.68
CA ALA A 205 23.88 -1.46 7.28
C ALA A 205 23.50 0.02 7.57
N CYS A 206 22.42 0.22 8.33
CA CYS A 206 21.84 1.54 8.57
C CYS A 206 22.76 2.46 9.39
N LEU A 207 23.38 1.92 10.45
CA LEU A 207 24.20 2.69 11.39
C LEU A 207 25.53 3.12 10.75
N GLU A 208 26.13 2.24 9.96
CA GLU A 208 27.40 2.46 9.24
C GLU A 208 27.32 3.63 8.26
N ALA A 209 26.17 3.80 7.58
CA ALA A 209 25.99 4.83 6.55
C ALA A 209 25.53 6.19 7.08
N SER A 210 25.11 6.27 8.34
CA SER A 210 24.38 7.44 8.90
C SER A 210 25.12 8.78 8.76
N HIS A 211 26.44 8.78 8.96
CA HIS A 211 27.28 9.97 8.83
C HIS A 211 27.43 10.41 7.36
N ASP A 212 27.67 9.45 6.47
CA ASP A 212 27.99 9.70 5.06
C ASP A 212 26.76 10.14 4.28
N LEU A 213 25.59 9.59 4.59
CA LEU A 213 24.29 10.06 4.05
C LEU A 213 24.06 11.54 4.35
N GLY A 214 24.30 11.97 5.60
CA GLY A 214 24.21 13.38 5.98
C GLY A 214 25.23 14.26 5.24
N ALA A 215 26.44 13.74 4.97
CA ALA A 215 27.45 14.45 4.19
C ALA A 215 27.09 14.53 2.70
N LEU A 216 26.56 13.47 2.10
CA LEU A 216 26.04 13.44 0.73
C LEU A 216 24.92 14.45 0.55
N TYR A 217 23.96 14.48 1.49
CA TYR A 217 22.90 15.47 1.50
C TYR A 217 23.47 16.89 1.47
N ARG A 218 24.39 17.24 2.39
CA ARG A 218 24.99 18.58 2.45
C ARG A 218 25.71 18.92 1.15
N ASN A 219 26.58 18.03 0.66
CA ASN A 219 27.31 18.23 -0.58
C ASN A 219 26.39 18.47 -1.78
N TYR A 220 25.29 17.73 -1.87
CA TYR A 220 24.29 17.87 -2.92
C TYR A 220 23.53 19.20 -2.80
N TRP A 221 23.05 19.53 -1.60
CA TRP A 221 22.35 20.78 -1.31
C TRP A 221 23.25 22.01 -1.19
N ASP A 222 24.57 21.89 -1.36
CA ASP A 222 25.54 22.98 -1.48
C ASP A 222 25.98 23.17 -2.94
N SER A 223 26.37 22.09 -3.62
CA SER A 223 26.86 22.17 -5.00
C SER A 223 25.77 22.13 -6.08
N GLY A 224 24.63 21.50 -5.77
CA GLY A 224 23.57 21.19 -6.73
C GLY A 224 23.81 19.94 -7.60
N THR A 225 24.85 19.17 -7.30
CA THR A 225 25.24 17.96 -8.06
C THR A 225 25.63 16.83 -7.11
N THR A 226 25.58 15.59 -7.58
CA THR A 226 26.14 14.44 -6.84
C THR A 226 27.65 14.26 -7.06
N GLU A 227 28.23 15.00 -8.00
CA GLU A 227 29.66 14.90 -8.30
C GLU A 227 30.49 15.32 -7.10
N THR A 228 31.64 14.69 -6.87
CA THR A 228 32.59 15.05 -5.80
C THR A 228 33.82 15.77 -6.32
N ASP A 229 34.20 15.53 -7.58
CA ASP A 229 35.31 16.19 -8.26
C ASP A 229 35.01 17.67 -8.53
N LYS A 230 35.95 18.54 -8.17
CA LYS A 230 35.80 20.00 -8.30
C LYS A 230 35.78 20.45 -9.76
N THR A 231 36.51 19.77 -10.64
CA THR A 231 36.59 20.12 -12.06
C THR A 231 35.27 19.84 -12.75
N THR A 232 34.68 18.67 -12.50
CA THR A 232 33.39 18.28 -13.04
C THR A 232 32.27 19.19 -12.51
N ARG A 233 32.31 19.52 -11.21
CA ARG A 233 31.36 20.47 -10.61
C ARG A 233 31.40 21.86 -11.25
N SER A 234 32.57 22.35 -11.66
CA SER A 234 32.69 23.70 -12.22
C SER A 234 32.03 23.85 -13.59
N LEU A 235 31.78 22.73 -14.29
CA LEU A 235 31.06 22.70 -15.56
C LEU A 235 29.54 22.79 -15.38
N ALA A 236 29.00 22.40 -14.22
CA ALA A 236 27.58 22.40 -13.92
C ALA A 236 27.07 23.80 -13.54
N VAL A 237 27.10 24.73 -14.49
CA VAL A 237 26.74 26.15 -14.25
C VAL A 237 25.26 26.43 -14.51
N HIS A 238 24.56 25.58 -15.27
CA HIS A 238 23.17 25.81 -15.68
C HIS A 238 22.19 25.27 -14.65
N SER A 239 21.11 26.02 -14.38
CA SER A 239 19.99 25.52 -13.57
C SER A 239 19.18 24.50 -14.36
N ASN A 240 18.88 23.35 -13.77
CA ASN A 240 18.08 22.30 -14.41
C ASN A 240 16.58 22.65 -14.37
N PRO A 241 15.91 22.84 -15.53
CA PRO A 241 14.47 23.10 -15.58
C PRO A 241 13.61 22.01 -14.95
N MET A 242 14.08 20.77 -14.91
CA MET A 242 13.31 19.64 -14.36
C MET A 242 13.09 19.75 -12.85
N PHE A 243 13.87 20.57 -12.14
CA PHE A 243 13.75 20.81 -10.70
C PHE A 243 13.10 22.16 -10.36
N CYS A 244 12.75 22.95 -11.38
CA CYS A 244 12.06 24.20 -11.19
C CYS A 244 10.55 23.96 -11.29
N PRO A 245 9.77 24.17 -10.22
CA PRO A 245 8.32 24.11 -10.34
C PRO A 245 7.82 25.25 -11.23
N GLU A 246 6.85 24.97 -12.10
CA GLU A 246 6.21 26.02 -12.92
C GLU A 246 5.48 27.05 -12.05
N ASN A 247 4.92 26.63 -10.91
CA ASN A 247 4.17 27.45 -9.95
C ASN A 247 5.07 28.00 -8.82
N ILE A 248 4.87 29.27 -8.42
CA ILE A 248 5.64 29.95 -7.37
C ILE A 248 5.35 29.42 -5.96
N HIS A 249 4.24 28.72 -5.76
CA HIS A 249 3.87 28.12 -4.47
C HIS A 249 4.18 26.62 -4.37
N THR A 250 4.81 26.05 -5.39
CA THR A 250 5.39 24.72 -5.30
C THR A 250 6.84 24.86 -4.88
N LEU A 251 7.23 24.21 -3.80
CA LEU A 251 8.60 24.17 -3.29
C LEU A 251 9.19 22.79 -3.52
N LEU A 252 10.50 22.74 -3.74
CA LEU A 252 11.20 21.47 -3.80
C LEU A 252 11.13 20.77 -2.42
N HIS A 253 10.88 19.47 -2.40
CA HIS A 253 10.89 18.71 -1.17
C HIS A 253 12.28 18.78 -0.52
N HIS A 254 12.30 19.16 0.74
CA HIS A 254 13.51 19.53 1.46
C HIS A 254 14.42 18.34 1.80
N ASP A 255 13.88 17.12 1.74
CA ASP A 255 14.63 15.87 1.94
C ASP A 255 15.09 15.22 0.62
N THR A 256 15.02 15.93 -0.51
CA THR A 256 15.50 15.40 -1.80
C THR A 256 16.97 14.99 -1.72
N ASN A 257 17.27 13.72 -1.98
CA ASN A 257 18.62 13.19 -2.00
C ASN A 257 18.72 12.07 -3.05
N PRO A 258 19.52 12.24 -4.13
CA PRO A 258 19.50 11.33 -5.29
C PRO A 258 19.88 9.88 -4.99
N VAL A 259 20.66 9.61 -3.94
CA VAL A 259 21.10 8.23 -3.64
C VAL A 259 20.03 7.38 -2.94
N LEU A 260 18.94 8.00 -2.44
CA LEU A 260 17.93 7.28 -1.67
C LEU A 260 17.07 6.33 -2.49
N GLY A 261 17.00 6.52 -3.80
CA GLY A 261 16.31 5.62 -4.73
C GLY A 261 17.04 4.31 -5.01
N PHE A 262 18.28 4.17 -4.53
CA PHE A 262 19.21 3.09 -4.88
C PHE A 262 19.63 2.27 -3.65
N HIS A 263 20.23 1.11 -3.89
CA HIS A 263 20.59 0.14 -2.86
C HIS A 263 22.02 0.35 -2.36
N ILE A 264 22.28 1.49 -1.73
CA ILE A 264 23.64 1.86 -1.28
C ILE A 264 24.15 1.02 -0.10
N GLY A 265 23.31 0.19 0.52
CA GLY A 265 23.72 -0.72 1.60
C GLY A 265 24.84 -1.67 1.19
N SER A 266 24.95 -2.02 -0.09
CA SER A 266 26.04 -2.84 -0.62
C SER A 266 27.41 -2.15 -0.57
N CYS A 267 27.49 -0.84 -0.34
CA CYS A 267 28.76 -0.12 -0.16
C CYS A 267 29.35 -0.32 1.24
N TYR A 268 28.53 -0.72 2.21
CA TYR A 268 28.92 -0.89 3.63
C TYR A 268 29.04 -2.37 4.02
N ILE A 269 28.57 -3.27 3.16
CA ILE A 269 28.62 -4.70 3.34
C ILE A 269 29.73 -5.25 2.43
N PRO A 270 30.66 -6.08 2.92
CA PRO A 270 31.66 -6.69 2.05
C PRO A 270 30.98 -7.55 0.99
N ILE A 271 31.14 -7.22 -0.30
CA ILE A 271 30.61 -7.97 -1.44
C ILE A 271 31.77 -8.59 -2.22
N GLU A 272 31.67 -9.86 -2.61
CA GLU A 272 32.72 -10.53 -3.39
C GLU A 272 33.02 -9.81 -4.71
N GLN A 273 34.30 -9.75 -5.10
CA GLN A 273 34.72 -9.08 -6.35
C GLN A 273 34.13 -9.71 -7.63
N THR A 274 33.83 -11.01 -7.58
CA THR A 274 33.21 -11.79 -8.66
C THR A 274 31.69 -11.61 -8.73
N SER A 275 31.08 -10.99 -7.72
CA SER A 275 29.66 -10.67 -7.71
C SER A 275 29.37 -9.38 -8.47
N PRO A 276 28.14 -9.19 -8.97
CA PRO A 276 27.69 -7.88 -9.37
C PRO A 276 27.86 -6.93 -8.16
N ARG A 277 28.64 -5.84 -8.33
CA ARG A 277 28.81 -4.73 -7.36
C ARG A 277 29.84 -4.94 -6.24
N SER A 278 31.09 -5.21 -6.61
CA SER A 278 32.23 -5.11 -5.68
C SER A 278 32.39 -3.67 -5.15
N GLY A 279 32.26 -3.47 -3.84
CA GLY A 279 32.79 -2.30 -3.13
C GLY A 279 34.07 -2.67 -2.39
N SER A 280 35.07 -1.80 -2.35
CA SER A 280 36.32 -2.02 -1.61
C SER A 280 36.34 -1.23 -0.29
N SER A 281 36.92 -1.85 0.74
CA SER A 281 37.33 -1.27 2.03
C SER A 281 36.25 -1.03 3.13
N GLN A 282 36.71 -0.99 4.39
CA GLN A 282 35.91 -0.91 5.62
C GLN A 282 35.13 0.41 5.79
N LYS A 283 35.33 1.41 4.93
CA LYS A 283 34.51 2.63 4.89
C LYS A 283 34.57 3.25 3.49
N PRO A 284 33.46 3.27 2.73
CA PRO A 284 33.46 3.83 1.38
C PRO A 284 33.66 5.35 1.42
N GLU A 285 34.39 5.89 0.45
CA GLU A 285 34.39 7.32 0.22
C GLU A 285 33.05 7.78 -0.37
N LEU A 286 32.68 9.06 -0.15
CA LEU A 286 31.40 9.59 -0.64
C LEU A 286 31.21 9.42 -2.15
N HIS A 287 32.29 9.49 -2.92
CA HIS A 287 32.26 9.34 -4.37
C HIS A 287 31.98 7.89 -4.81
N GLU A 288 32.41 6.89 -4.03
CA GLU A 288 32.17 5.48 -4.29
C GLU A 288 30.68 5.13 -4.09
N ILE A 289 30.03 5.73 -3.09
CA ILE A 289 28.59 5.58 -2.84
C ILE A 289 27.78 6.12 -4.03
N VAL A 290 28.12 7.32 -4.52
CA VAL A 290 27.48 7.93 -5.69
C VAL A 290 27.72 7.07 -6.95
N ASN A 291 28.94 6.57 -7.14
CA ASN A 291 29.28 5.72 -8.28
C ASN A 291 28.53 4.37 -8.24
N SER A 292 28.29 3.81 -7.06
CA SER A 292 27.46 2.61 -6.88
C SER A 292 26.02 2.85 -7.36
N ALA A 293 25.41 3.96 -6.93
CA ALA A 293 24.07 4.35 -7.37
C ALA A 293 23.99 4.60 -8.89
N LYS A 294 25.00 5.29 -9.46
CA LYS A 294 25.10 5.48 -10.93
C LYS A 294 25.19 4.15 -11.67
N THR A 295 26.04 3.24 -11.19
CA THR A 295 26.24 1.90 -11.81
C THR A 295 24.96 1.08 -11.79
N GLU A 296 24.23 1.13 -10.66
CA GLU A 296 22.94 0.48 -10.53
C GLU A 296 21.93 1.05 -11.54
N PHE A 297 21.82 2.38 -11.62
CA PHE A 297 20.97 3.05 -12.58
C PHE A 297 21.30 2.68 -14.04
N GLN A 298 22.57 2.69 -14.42
CA GLN A 298 23.06 2.28 -15.74
C GLN A 298 22.65 0.83 -16.08
N THR A 299 22.82 -0.06 -15.11
CA THR A 299 22.44 -1.47 -15.27
C THR A 299 20.94 -1.62 -15.49
N TRP A 300 20.11 -0.87 -14.76
CA TRP A 300 18.66 -0.88 -14.94
C TRP A 300 18.25 -0.33 -16.31
N MET A 301 18.87 0.77 -16.77
CA MET A 301 18.61 1.31 -18.11
C MET A 301 18.94 0.28 -19.20
N LYS A 302 20.05 -0.45 -19.06
CA LYS A 302 20.43 -1.52 -19.99
C LYS A 302 19.39 -2.64 -20.02
N SER A 303 18.94 -3.12 -18.85
CA SER A 303 17.89 -4.13 -18.77
C SER A 303 16.56 -3.63 -19.35
N PHE A 304 16.20 -2.36 -19.09
CA PHE A 304 15.00 -1.75 -19.66
C PHE A 304 15.03 -1.72 -21.19
N ARG A 305 16.14 -1.28 -21.79
CA ARG A 305 16.32 -1.32 -23.25
C ARG A 305 16.08 -2.72 -23.79
N ALA A 306 16.75 -3.73 -23.20
CA ALA A 306 16.64 -5.11 -23.66
C ALA A 306 15.22 -5.69 -23.50
N HIS A 307 14.53 -5.38 -22.42
CA HIS A 307 13.16 -5.85 -22.15
C HIS A 307 12.14 -5.17 -23.07
N SER A 308 12.32 -3.88 -23.33
CA SER A 308 11.53 -3.08 -24.27
C SER A 308 11.70 -3.58 -25.72
N HIS A 309 12.93 -3.86 -26.15
CA HIS A 309 13.18 -4.42 -27.49
C HIS A 309 12.56 -5.80 -27.70
N ALA A 310 12.24 -6.52 -26.63
CA ALA A 310 11.53 -7.80 -26.68
C ALA A 310 9.99 -7.65 -26.63
N ASP A 311 9.46 -6.42 -26.68
CA ASP A 311 8.03 -6.10 -26.56
C ASP A 311 7.40 -6.63 -25.25
N LEU A 312 8.18 -6.67 -24.16
CA LEU A 312 7.76 -7.24 -22.87
C LEU A 312 7.29 -6.20 -21.83
N VAL A 313 7.09 -4.94 -22.22
CA VAL A 313 6.64 -3.89 -21.31
C VAL A 313 5.71 -2.87 -21.98
N THR A 314 4.65 -2.48 -21.28
CA THR A 314 3.80 -1.33 -21.59
C THR A 314 3.65 -0.47 -20.33
N LEU A 315 3.88 0.83 -20.46
CA LEU A 315 3.74 1.83 -19.40
C LEU A 315 2.62 2.79 -19.78
N ARG A 316 1.60 2.95 -18.93
CA ARG A 316 0.46 3.84 -19.16
C ARG A 316 0.49 4.96 -18.16
N PHE A 317 0.45 6.21 -18.59
CA PHE A 317 0.52 7.37 -17.68
C PHE A 317 -0.76 8.20 -17.69
N PHE A 318 -1.25 8.50 -16.50
CA PHE A 318 -2.39 9.39 -16.24
C PHE A 318 -1.98 10.51 -15.27
N VAL A 319 -2.42 11.73 -15.58
CA VAL A 319 -2.22 12.91 -14.72
C VAL A 319 -3.55 13.28 -14.04
N GLY A 320 -3.65 13.06 -12.72
CA GLY A 320 -4.84 13.41 -11.94
C GLY A 320 -4.90 12.75 -10.57
N ASP A 321 -6.03 12.94 -9.87
CA ASP A 321 -6.28 12.40 -8.54
C ASP A 321 -6.45 10.87 -8.58
N GLN A 322 -5.75 10.20 -7.66
CA GLN A 322 -5.68 8.74 -7.59
C GLN A 322 -7.05 8.10 -7.29
N MET A 323 -7.86 8.74 -6.45
CA MET A 323 -9.18 8.24 -6.08
C MET A 323 -10.16 8.42 -7.22
N ALA A 324 -10.15 9.58 -7.87
CA ALA A 324 -10.95 9.84 -9.07
C ALA A 324 -10.62 8.84 -10.19
N PHE A 325 -9.33 8.57 -10.42
CA PHE A 325 -8.88 7.58 -11.40
C PHE A 325 -9.33 6.17 -11.04
N ALA A 326 -9.19 5.75 -9.78
CA ALA A 326 -9.66 4.44 -9.33
C ALA A 326 -11.17 4.25 -9.55
N TYR A 327 -12.00 5.23 -9.22
CA TYR A 327 -13.44 5.15 -9.49
C TYR A 327 -13.78 5.23 -10.99
N ALA A 328 -12.99 5.93 -11.80
CA ALA A 328 -13.14 5.93 -13.24
C ALA A 328 -12.88 4.54 -13.84
N LEU A 329 -11.84 3.84 -13.39
CA LEU A 329 -11.55 2.46 -13.77
C LEU A 329 -12.68 1.51 -13.35
N GLN A 330 -13.19 1.64 -12.12
CA GLN A 330 -14.32 0.83 -11.64
C GLN A 330 -15.59 1.08 -12.46
N GLN A 331 -15.91 2.35 -12.77
CA GLN A 331 -17.05 2.69 -13.60
C GLN A 331 -16.90 2.07 -15.00
N MET A 332 -15.72 2.19 -15.60
CA MET A 332 -15.46 1.61 -16.92
C MET A 332 -15.64 0.09 -16.90
N ARG A 333 -15.17 -0.58 -15.84
CA ARG A 333 -15.32 -2.03 -15.64
C ARG A 333 -16.79 -2.45 -15.54
N THR A 334 -17.61 -1.69 -14.82
CA THR A 334 -18.99 -2.08 -14.49
C THR A 334 -20.01 -1.65 -15.55
N ALA A 335 -19.78 -0.50 -16.19
CA ALA A 335 -20.74 0.17 -17.04
C ALA A 335 -20.29 0.31 -18.51
N GLY A 336 -19.02 -0.01 -18.80
CA GLY A 336 -18.39 0.12 -20.10
C GLY A 336 -17.99 1.56 -20.46
N PRO A 337 -17.26 1.75 -21.58
CA PRO A 337 -16.71 3.05 -21.98
C PRO A 337 -17.76 4.09 -22.36
N SER A 338 -18.99 3.66 -22.67
CA SER A 338 -20.11 4.55 -23.05
C SER A 338 -20.65 5.40 -21.88
N LYS A 339 -20.33 5.06 -20.64
CA LYS A 339 -20.85 5.72 -19.44
C LYS A 339 -19.69 6.32 -18.62
N PRO A 340 -19.43 7.63 -18.72
CA PRO A 340 -18.36 8.25 -17.96
C PRO A 340 -18.64 8.22 -16.46
N SER A 341 -17.58 8.38 -15.65
CA SER A 341 -17.67 8.33 -14.19
C SER A 341 -18.15 9.64 -13.58
N HIS A 342 -18.18 10.73 -14.35
CA HIS A 342 -18.58 12.08 -13.90
C HIS A 342 -17.76 12.59 -12.71
N TRP A 343 -16.57 12.03 -12.51
CA TRP A 343 -15.56 12.60 -11.62
C TRP A 343 -14.91 13.80 -12.29
N TYR A 344 -14.48 14.77 -11.48
CA TYR A 344 -13.46 15.71 -11.90
C TYR A 344 -12.09 15.05 -11.80
N ARG A 345 -11.15 15.50 -12.63
CA ARG A 345 -9.78 14.98 -12.66
C ARG A 345 -9.05 15.14 -11.33
N ASP A 346 -9.32 16.24 -10.63
CA ASP A 346 -8.82 16.52 -9.30
C ASP A 346 -9.76 17.49 -8.55
N ARG A 347 -9.45 17.78 -7.28
CA ARG A 347 -10.30 18.62 -6.42
C ARG A 347 -10.28 20.12 -6.75
N TYR A 348 -9.25 20.57 -7.47
CA TYR A 348 -8.95 22.00 -7.67
C TYR A 348 -9.25 22.48 -9.09
N HIS A 349 -9.84 21.60 -9.90
CA HIS A 349 -10.15 21.84 -11.30
C HIS A 349 -11.54 21.28 -11.66
N PHE A 350 -12.36 22.04 -12.37
CA PHE A 350 -13.64 21.64 -12.97
C PHE A 350 -13.48 20.86 -14.29
N ASP A 351 -12.26 20.40 -14.61
CA ASP A 351 -11.97 19.45 -15.69
C ASP A 351 -12.61 18.08 -15.43
N PRO A 352 -13.58 17.61 -16.25
CA PRO A 352 -14.11 16.26 -16.14
C PRO A 352 -13.05 15.20 -16.48
N LEU A 353 -13.07 14.08 -15.75
CA LEU A 353 -12.23 12.93 -16.04
C LEU A 353 -12.91 12.06 -17.10
N VAL A 354 -12.31 12.01 -18.29
CA VAL A 354 -12.73 11.16 -19.41
C VAL A 354 -11.52 10.41 -19.93
N LEU A 355 -11.59 9.07 -19.92
CA LEU A 355 -10.57 8.19 -20.49
C LEU A 355 -10.88 7.96 -21.97
N ASP A 356 -10.34 8.81 -22.85
CA ASP A 356 -10.63 8.87 -24.28
C ASP A 356 -9.57 8.19 -25.17
N ASP A 357 -8.63 7.47 -24.58
CA ASP A 357 -7.65 6.63 -25.28
C ASP A 357 -8.29 5.37 -25.89
N GLU A 358 -7.83 4.99 -27.09
CA GLU A 358 -8.42 3.88 -27.87
C GLU A 358 -8.37 2.54 -27.13
N HIS A 359 -7.38 2.29 -26.26
CA HIS A 359 -7.29 1.03 -25.53
C HIS A 359 -8.35 0.93 -24.43
N TYR A 360 -8.68 2.03 -23.77
CA TYR A 360 -9.78 2.06 -22.81
C TYR A 360 -11.14 1.94 -23.52
N LEU A 361 -11.31 2.64 -24.65
CA LEU A 361 -12.53 2.58 -25.46
C LEU A 361 -12.77 1.19 -26.06
N ASN A 362 -11.71 0.47 -26.44
CA ASN A 362 -11.77 -0.90 -26.96
C ASN A 362 -11.64 -1.99 -25.89
N CYS A 363 -11.59 -1.62 -24.61
CA CYS A 363 -11.43 -2.53 -23.46
C CYS A 363 -10.17 -3.42 -23.54
N LEU A 364 -9.09 -2.91 -24.13
CA LEU A 364 -7.77 -3.53 -24.20
C LEU A 364 -6.87 -3.16 -23.01
N ALA A 365 -7.12 -2.02 -22.36
CA ALA A 365 -6.38 -1.61 -21.16
C ALA A 365 -6.87 -2.40 -19.92
N PRO A 366 -5.97 -2.73 -18.97
CA PRO A 366 -6.35 -3.44 -17.76
C PRO A 366 -7.27 -2.58 -16.88
N LEU A 367 -8.33 -3.22 -16.36
CA LEU A 367 -9.28 -2.63 -15.40
C LEU A 367 -9.32 -3.38 -14.06
N VAL A 368 -8.55 -4.47 -13.96
CA VAL A 368 -8.35 -5.29 -12.76
C VAL A 368 -6.89 -5.69 -12.74
N PHE A 369 -6.25 -5.61 -11.58
CA PHE A 369 -4.80 -5.67 -11.46
C PHE A 369 -4.36 -6.82 -10.57
N ASP A 370 -3.24 -7.44 -10.91
CA ASP A 370 -2.55 -8.39 -10.06
C ASP A 370 -1.91 -7.65 -8.87
N ILE A 371 -1.41 -6.44 -9.11
CA ILE A 371 -0.69 -5.65 -8.11
C ILE A 371 -1.22 -4.22 -8.11
N ILE A 372 -1.57 -3.72 -6.93
CA ILE A 372 -1.91 -2.31 -6.72
C ILE A 372 -0.95 -1.76 -5.68
N ASP A 373 -0.08 -0.83 -6.05
CA ASP A 373 0.77 -0.12 -5.09
C ASP A 373 0.22 1.29 -4.89
N THR A 374 -0.16 1.62 -3.66
CA THR A 374 -0.71 2.92 -3.30
C THR A 374 0.30 3.85 -2.65
N SER A 375 1.59 3.47 -2.60
CA SER A 375 2.67 4.26 -1.99
C SER A 375 2.28 4.79 -0.60
N TYR A 376 2.63 6.04 -0.28
CA TYR A 376 2.36 6.72 0.99
C TYR A 376 0.94 7.26 1.15
N TYR A 377 0.03 7.03 0.19
CA TYR A 377 -1.28 7.68 0.18
C TYR A 377 -2.26 7.17 1.25
N ILE A 378 -1.91 6.11 1.98
CA ILE A 378 -2.76 5.61 3.08
C ILE A 378 -2.90 6.66 4.19
N ASP A 379 -1.87 7.47 4.43
CA ASP A 379 -1.88 8.58 5.39
C ASP A 379 -2.60 9.81 4.82
N HIS A 380 -2.42 10.08 3.52
CA HIS A 380 -3.01 11.25 2.87
C HIS A 380 -4.53 11.15 2.66
N PHE A 381 -5.02 9.99 2.22
CA PHE A 381 -6.43 9.77 1.91
C PHE A 381 -7.21 9.06 3.02
N GLY A 382 -6.50 8.49 3.99
CA GLY A 382 -7.06 7.59 5.00
C GLY A 382 -7.21 6.18 4.44
N GLY A 383 -6.81 5.18 5.23
CA GLY A 383 -6.80 3.79 4.80
C GLY A 383 -8.15 3.28 4.33
N LEU A 384 -9.25 3.67 4.99
CA LEU A 384 -10.59 3.24 4.60
C LEU A 384 -10.99 3.74 3.20
N ASN A 385 -10.76 5.02 2.90
CA ASN A 385 -11.05 5.58 1.59
C ASN A 385 -10.26 4.85 0.51
N LEU A 386 -8.95 4.74 0.73
CA LEU A 386 -8.03 4.17 -0.24
C LEU A 386 -8.37 2.71 -0.55
N LEU A 387 -8.56 1.88 0.47
CA LEU A 387 -8.92 0.46 0.30
C LEU A 387 -10.32 0.27 -0.29
N THR A 388 -11.27 1.17 0.01
CA THR A 388 -12.61 1.17 -0.60
C THR A 388 -12.54 1.39 -2.11
N ALA A 389 -11.69 2.31 -2.59
CA ALA A 389 -11.54 2.59 -4.02
C ALA A 389 -10.65 1.60 -4.78
N THR A 390 -9.81 0.84 -4.08
CA THR A 390 -8.83 -0.05 -4.73
C THR A 390 -9.19 -1.53 -4.62
N SER A 391 -9.89 -1.97 -3.56
CA SER A 391 -10.30 -3.37 -3.42
C SER A 391 -11.12 -3.89 -4.61
N PRO A 392 -12.08 -3.15 -5.21
CA PRO A 392 -12.79 -3.61 -6.41
C PRO A 392 -11.94 -3.70 -7.69
N LEU A 393 -10.72 -3.14 -7.69
CA LEU A 393 -9.77 -3.23 -8.80
C LEU A 393 -8.75 -4.36 -8.62
N LEU A 394 -8.67 -4.97 -7.44
CA LEU A 394 -7.76 -6.08 -7.16
C LEU A 394 -8.35 -7.39 -7.67
N ARG A 395 -7.55 -8.18 -8.38
CA ARG A 395 -7.92 -9.53 -8.81
C ARG A 395 -8.30 -10.44 -7.63
N HIS A 396 -9.01 -11.52 -7.93
CA HIS A 396 -9.44 -12.51 -6.92
C HIS A 396 -8.47 -13.68 -6.77
N ASP A 397 -7.36 -13.67 -7.50
CA ASP A 397 -6.29 -14.66 -7.42
C ASP A 397 -5.53 -14.57 -6.09
N SER A 398 -4.96 -15.70 -5.65
CA SER A 398 -4.27 -15.81 -4.36
C SER A 398 -2.94 -15.03 -4.30
N TRP A 399 -2.35 -14.74 -5.47
CA TRP A 399 -1.14 -13.94 -5.58
C TRP A 399 -1.42 -12.44 -5.64
N ALA A 400 -2.66 -12.03 -5.89
CA ALA A 400 -2.98 -10.63 -6.11
C ALA A 400 -2.75 -9.84 -4.81
N THR A 401 -1.96 -8.78 -4.90
CA THR A 401 -1.52 -8.00 -3.74
C THR A 401 -1.80 -6.52 -3.91
N LEU A 402 -2.46 -5.92 -2.92
CA LEU A 402 -2.50 -4.48 -2.75
C LEU A 402 -1.47 -4.08 -1.69
N TYR A 403 -0.55 -3.19 -2.02
CA TYR A 403 0.44 -2.64 -1.09
C TYR A 403 0.08 -1.22 -0.67
N SER A 404 0.29 -0.93 0.61
CA SER A 404 0.22 0.43 1.16
C SER A 404 1.40 0.69 2.09
N GLU A 405 1.99 1.87 2.03
CA GLU A 405 3.05 2.31 2.93
C GLU A 405 2.56 3.45 3.83
N GLY A 406 2.87 3.39 5.13
CA GLY A 406 2.43 4.41 6.08
C GLY A 406 3.28 4.49 7.36
N PRO A 407 3.32 5.67 8.02
CA PRO A 407 4.05 5.88 9.26
C PRO A 407 3.33 5.25 10.47
N VAL A 408 4.00 4.33 11.16
CA VAL A 408 3.48 3.67 12.37
C VAL A 408 4.15 4.23 13.61
N SER A 409 3.35 4.81 14.52
CA SER A 409 3.82 5.27 15.83
C SER A 409 4.10 4.08 16.76
N THR A 410 5.29 4.01 17.32
CA THR A 410 5.72 2.93 18.25
C THR A 410 5.12 3.05 19.65
N HIS A 411 4.42 4.15 19.96
CA HIS A 411 3.72 4.38 21.23
C HIS A 411 2.24 3.93 21.21
N GLU A 412 1.67 3.71 20.02
CA GLU A 412 0.28 3.23 19.90
C GLU A 412 0.19 1.73 20.20
N THR A 413 -0.95 1.29 20.75
CA THR A 413 -1.20 -0.15 20.85
C THR A 413 -1.32 -0.76 19.46
N GLN A 414 -0.82 -1.98 19.25
CA GLN A 414 -0.79 -2.59 17.93
C GLN A 414 -2.20 -2.80 17.34
N ALA A 415 -3.18 -3.09 18.22
CA ALA A 415 -4.59 -3.14 17.84
C ALA A 415 -5.16 -1.77 17.41
N SER A 416 -4.65 -0.65 17.94
CA SER A 416 -5.12 0.69 17.53
C SER A 416 -4.53 1.16 16.21
N ILE A 417 -3.32 0.74 15.84
CA ILE A 417 -2.66 1.16 14.58
C ILE A 417 -3.54 0.85 13.37
N LEU A 418 -3.92 -0.43 13.18
CA LEU A 418 -4.77 -0.84 12.07
C LEU A 418 -6.19 -0.30 12.19
N GLY A 419 -6.73 -0.22 13.41
CA GLY A 419 -8.08 0.30 13.64
C GLY A 419 -8.21 1.79 13.29
N ASN A 420 -7.16 2.57 13.54
CA ASN A 420 -7.08 3.99 13.20
C ASN A 420 -6.99 4.17 11.69
N TYR A 421 -6.14 3.42 10.99
CA TYR A 421 -6.05 3.45 9.52
C TYR A 421 -7.37 3.10 8.83
N LEU A 422 -8.08 2.10 9.35
CA LEU A 422 -9.30 1.58 8.75
C LEU A 422 -10.57 2.30 9.20
N GLY A 423 -10.49 3.23 10.16
CA GLY A 423 -11.67 3.92 10.71
C GLY A 423 -12.69 2.95 11.34
N GLY A 424 -12.24 1.84 11.94
CA GLY A 424 -13.11 0.80 12.48
C GLY A 424 -12.35 -0.40 13.03
N GLU A 425 -13.05 -1.42 13.54
CA GLU A 425 -12.37 -2.65 13.99
C GLU A 425 -11.81 -3.40 12.78
N THR A 426 -10.51 -3.72 12.86
CA THR A 426 -9.70 -4.22 11.74
C THR A 426 -10.34 -5.41 11.04
N THR A 427 -10.75 -6.42 11.79
CA THR A 427 -11.24 -7.69 11.24
C THR A 427 -12.60 -7.53 10.56
N THR A 428 -13.46 -6.72 11.14
CA THR A 428 -14.80 -6.40 10.63
C THR A 428 -14.70 -5.61 9.33
N VAL A 429 -13.92 -4.53 9.31
CA VAL A 429 -13.76 -3.68 8.12
C VAL A 429 -13.10 -4.45 6.98
N THR A 430 -12.01 -5.17 7.25
CA THR A 430 -11.31 -5.97 6.23
C THR A 430 -12.16 -7.10 5.67
N SER A 431 -13.00 -7.75 6.49
CA SER A 431 -14.00 -8.72 6.02
C SER A 431 -15.00 -8.10 5.03
N LEU A 432 -15.48 -6.89 5.31
CA LEU A 432 -16.40 -6.14 4.44
C LEU A 432 -15.72 -5.63 3.15
N LEU A 433 -14.40 -5.41 3.17
CA LEU A 433 -13.64 -5.04 1.98
C LEU A 433 -13.08 -6.26 1.22
N GLY A 434 -13.24 -7.48 1.75
CA GLY A 434 -12.70 -8.70 1.15
C GLY A 434 -11.18 -8.70 1.08
N LEU A 435 -10.53 -8.21 2.14
CA LEU A 435 -9.07 -8.09 2.27
C LEU A 435 -8.60 -8.72 3.58
N VAL A 436 -7.31 -9.08 3.64
CA VAL A 436 -6.61 -9.58 4.82
C VAL A 436 -5.26 -8.87 4.94
N PRO A 437 -4.93 -8.24 6.08
CA PRO A 437 -3.61 -7.67 6.33
C PRO A 437 -2.62 -8.82 6.62
N VAL A 438 -1.86 -9.22 5.60
CA VAL A 438 -1.10 -10.48 5.61
C VAL A 438 -0.05 -10.50 6.72
N GLU A 439 0.79 -9.47 6.82
CA GLU A 439 1.89 -9.39 7.80
C GLU A 439 1.36 -9.38 9.23
N ALA A 440 0.14 -8.85 9.43
CA ALA A 440 -0.47 -8.80 10.75
C ALA A 440 -1.05 -10.17 11.16
N VAL A 441 -1.71 -10.88 10.23
CA VAL A 441 -2.24 -12.22 10.50
C VAL A 441 -1.13 -13.26 10.70
N THR A 442 -0.05 -13.20 9.91
CA THR A 442 1.06 -14.15 10.05
C THR A 442 2.07 -13.75 11.12
N ASN A 443 2.05 -12.49 11.55
CA ASN A 443 3.06 -11.86 12.41
C ASN A 443 4.48 -12.05 11.86
N THR A 444 4.64 -11.88 10.56
CA THR A 444 5.93 -11.99 9.85
C THR A 444 6.06 -10.89 8.83
N ALA A 445 7.23 -10.26 8.79
CA ALA A 445 7.59 -9.25 7.79
C ALA A 445 8.83 -9.67 7.01
N SER A 446 8.95 -9.22 5.75
CA SER A 446 10.10 -9.49 4.89
C SER A 446 11.31 -8.61 5.20
N SER A 447 11.10 -7.47 5.89
CA SER A 447 12.16 -6.51 6.23
C SER A 447 12.08 -6.10 7.71
N SER A 448 13.23 -5.74 8.29
CA SER A 448 13.31 -5.36 9.70
C SER A 448 12.89 -3.91 9.95
N ALA A 449 11.79 -3.73 10.68
CA ALA A 449 11.42 -2.43 11.27
C ALA A 449 12.31 -2.07 12.48
N GLY A 450 12.89 -3.07 13.15
CA GLY A 450 13.77 -2.88 14.29
C GLY A 450 15.06 -2.16 13.91
N MET A 451 15.58 -2.39 12.70
CA MET A 451 16.82 -1.72 12.27
C MET A 451 16.66 -0.21 12.13
N GLU A 452 15.51 0.21 11.58
CA GLU A 452 15.14 1.62 11.49
C GLU A 452 14.96 2.22 12.88
N THR A 453 14.26 1.51 13.77
CA THR A 453 14.02 1.94 15.17
C THR A 453 15.32 2.12 15.95
N LEU A 454 16.21 1.12 15.95
CA LEU A 454 17.52 1.18 16.59
C LEU A 454 18.36 2.36 16.09
N SER A 455 18.34 2.59 14.78
CA SER A 455 19.08 3.71 14.18
C SER A 455 18.49 5.07 14.59
N GLN A 456 17.17 5.16 14.74
CA GLN A 456 16.51 6.38 15.23
C GLN A 456 16.92 6.71 16.67
N GLU A 457 16.89 5.74 17.57
CA GLU A 457 17.26 5.93 18.98
C GLU A 457 18.72 6.38 19.13
N VAL A 458 19.65 5.73 18.41
CA VAL A 458 21.08 6.12 18.42
C VAL A 458 21.30 7.54 17.90
N LEU A 459 20.59 7.93 16.84
CA LEU A 459 20.75 9.25 16.23
C LEU A 459 19.97 10.36 16.96
N ARG A 460 18.94 10.02 17.74
CA ARG A 460 18.01 10.97 18.38
C ARG A 460 17.47 10.46 19.73
N PRO A 461 18.20 10.60 20.84
CA PRO A 461 17.75 10.15 22.16
C PRO A 461 16.64 11.02 22.82
N SER A 462 15.82 11.76 22.05
CA SER A 462 14.85 12.72 22.60
C SER A 462 13.42 12.18 22.73
N PHE A 463 12.64 12.73 23.68
CA PHE A 463 11.31 12.29 24.15
C PHE A 463 10.16 12.13 23.10
N GLN A 464 10.42 12.22 21.80
CA GLN A 464 9.42 12.00 20.75
C GLN A 464 9.97 11.05 19.70
N ALA A 465 9.76 9.74 19.90
CA ALA A 465 10.07 8.72 18.90
C ALA A 465 9.32 9.04 17.59
N ARG A 466 10.03 8.99 16.45
CA ARG A 466 9.40 9.21 15.15
C ARG A 466 8.72 7.92 14.68
N PRO A 467 7.63 8.01 13.90
CA PRO A 467 6.99 6.84 13.32
C PRO A 467 7.96 6.05 12.41
N VAL A 468 7.88 4.72 12.46
CA VAL A 468 8.58 3.81 11.54
C VAL A 468 7.69 3.59 10.33
N VAL A 469 8.23 3.60 9.12
CA VAL A 469 7.41 3.33 7.92
C VAL A 469 7.22 1.82 7.74
N THR A 470 5.98 1.37 7.69
CA THR A 470 5.63 -0.01 7.36
C THR A 470 5.05 -0.12 5.96
N ARG A 471 5.34 -1.23 5.27
CA ARG A 471 4.69 -1.63 4.02
C ARG A 471 3.80 -2.83 4.34
N ALA A 472 2.50 -2.69 4.14
CA ALA A 472 1.51 -3.74 4.41
C ALA A 472 0.96 -4.32 3.10
N ALA A 473 0.88 -5.64 3.02
CA ALA A 473 0.24 -6.39 1.95
C ALA A 473 -1.20 -6.76 2.33
N TRP A 474 -2.13 -6.35 1.48
CA TRP A 474 -3.55 -6.66 1.59
C TRP A 474 -3.92 -7.65 0.48
N LYS A 475 -4.29 -8.87 0.86
CA LYS A 475 -4.65 -9.93 -0.09
C LYS A 475 -6.06 -10.42 0.12
N ARG A 476 -6.59 -11.17 -0.85
CA ARG A 476 -7.86 -11.88 -0.66
C ARG A 476 -7.72 -12.94 0.45
N PRO A 477 -8.79 -13.23 1.20
CA PRO A 477 -8.82 -14.38 2.08
C PRO A 477 -8.44 -15.64 1.30
N PRO A 478 -7.51 -16.46 1.80
CA PRO A 478 -7.00 -17.61 1.06
C PRO A 478 -8.12 -18.62 0.83
N SER A 479 -8.52 -18.81 -0.43
CA SER A 479 -9.50 -19.81 -0.85
C SER A 479 -8.76 -21.00 -1.44
N MET A 480 -8.89 -22.18 -0.84
CA MET A 480 -8.30 -23.43 -1.34
C MET A 480 -9.21 -24.11 -2.39
N SER A 481 -9.92 -23.32 -3.20
CA SER A 481 -10.82 -23.82 -4.23
C SER A 481 -10.09 -23.99 -5.55
N THR A 482 -10.30 -25.12 -6.22
CA THR A 482 -9.78 -25.38 -7.57
C THR A 482 -10.65 -24.74 -8.67
N ALA A 483 -11.59 -23.87 -8.30
CA ALA A 483 -12.51 -23.22 -9.23
C ALA A 483 -11.77 -22.27 -10.20
N VAL A 484 -12.18 -22.33 -11.47
CA VAL A 484 -11.67 -21.45 -12.56
C VAL A 484 -12.13 -20.00 -12.39
N ILE A 485 -13.27 -19.76 -11.72
CA ILE A 485 -13.81 -18.42 -11.46
C ILE A 485 -13.70 -18.16 -9.96
N LYS A 486 -12.90 -17.16 -9.58
CA LYS A 486 -12.72 -16.73 -8.19
C LYS A 486 -13.63 -15.54 -7.90
N THR A 487 -14.44 -15.69 -6.86
CA THR A 487 -15.35 -14.66 -6.36
C THR A 487 -15.16 -14.49 -4.87
N LEU A 488 -15.51 -13.32 -4.33
CA LEU A 488 -15.66 -13.09 -2.90
C LEU A 488 -16.95 -13.72 -2.38
N ASP A 489 -16.87 -14.36 -1.21
CA ASP A 489 -18.00 -15.03 -0.57
C ASP A 489 -19.02 -14.06 0.03
N LEU A 490 -20.24 -13.96 -0.49
CA LEU A 490 -21.31 -13.10 0.05
C LEU A 490 -21.56 -13.32 1.56
N ILE A 491 -21.53 -12.26 2.38
CA ILE A 491 -21.74 -12.35 3.84
C ILE A 491 -23.17 -11.98 4.22
N HIS A 492 -23.86 -12.86 4.92
CA HIS A 492 -25.23 -12.65 5.39
C HIS A 492 -25.23 -12.01 6.78
N PHE A 493 -26.09 -11.03 7.00
CA PHE A 493 -26.23 -10.31 8.25
C PHE A 493 -27.69 -10.19 8.69
N ASP A 494 -27.91 -10.24 10.01
CA ASP A 494 -29.10 -9.63 10.59
C ASP A 494 -29.09 -8.11 10.33
N SER A 495 -30.28 -7.55 10.06
CA SER A 495 -30.39 -6.15 9.64
C SER A 495 -29.93 -5.17 10.72
N PHE A 496 -30.25 -5.41 11.99
CA PHE A 496 -29.83 -4.57 13.11
C PHE A 496 -28.35 -4.78 13.44
N GLY A 497 -27.87 -6.03 13.34
CA GLY A 497 -26.44 -6.35 13.46
C GLY A 497 -25.57 -5.55 12.50
N LEU A 498 -25.92 -5.51 11.19
CA LEU A 498 -25.15 -4.71 10.22
C LEU A 498 -25.26 -3.20 10.49
N ALA A 499 -26.43 -2.71 10.91
CA ALA A 499 -26.62 -1.31 11.27
C ALA A 499 -25.67 -0.89 12.41
N LYS A 500 -25.54 -1.74 13.44
CA LYS A 500 -24.59 -1.51 14.55
C LYS A 500 -23.15 -1.51 14.08
N VAL A 501 -22.74 -2.42 13.19
CA VAL A 501 -21.39 -2.42 12.60
C VAL A 501 -21.10 -1.09 11.90
N LEU A 502 -22.02 -0.68 11.01
CA LEU A 502 -21.86 0.55 10.23
C LEU A 502 -21.85 1.81 11.10
N HIS A 503 -22.64 1.82 12.18
CA HIS A 503 -22.63 2.91 13.16
C HIS A 503 -21.28 3.02 13.88
N HIS A 504 -20.65 1.90 14.28
CA HIS A 504 -19.35 1.95 14.95
C HIS A 504 -18.23 2.38 14.00
N VAL A 505 -18.28 1.98 12.72
CA VAL A 505 -17.38 2.52 11.68
C VAL A 505 -17.59 4.03 11.54
N PHE A 506 -18.85 4.50 11.49
CA PHE A 506 -19.16 5.92 11.44
C PHE A 506 -18.54 6.67 12.62
N LEU A 507 -18.78 6.25 13.87
CA LEU A 507 -18.20 6.88 15.05
C LEU A 507 -16.67 6.94 15.01
N LYS A 508 -16.01 5.89 14.49
CA LYS A 508 -14.54 5.84 14.38
C LYS A 508 -14.00 6.73 13.27
N MET A 509 -14.64 6.78 12.11
CA MET A 509 -14.26 7.69 11.01
C MET A 509 -14.27 9.16 11.46
N PHE A 510 -15.18 9.51 12.36
CA PHE A 510 -15.40 10.89 12.81
C PHE A 510 -15.01 11.12 14.28
N ALA A 511 -14.12 10.27 14.83
CA ALA A 511 -13.70 10.35 16.23
C ALA A 511 -13.03 11.69 16.61
N ASN A 512 -12.57 12.47 15.63
CA ASN A 512 -12.04 13.82 15.86
C ASN A 512 -13.14 14.87 16.15
N GLU A 513 -14.42 14.52 16.01
CA GLU A 513 -15.57 15.36 16.37
C GLU A 513 -16.07 15.11 17.80
N ASP A 514 -15.46 14.15 18.51
CA ASP A 514 -15.74 13.86 19.92
C ASP A 514 -15.08 14.92 20.81
N ALA A 515 -15.90 15.75 21.45
CA ALA A 515 -15.45 16.86 22.29
C ALA A 515 -14.62 16.38 23.50
N PHE A 516 -14.92 15.21 24.07
CA PHE A 516 -14.19 14.68 25.20
C PHE A 516 -12.80 14.21 24.79
N GLN A 517 -12.69 13.50 23.66
CA GLN A 517 -11.40 13.07 23.10
C GLN A 517 -10.49 14.26 22.77
N LEU A 518 -11.05 15.34 22.22
CA LEU A 518 -10.31 16.58 21.95
C LEU A 518 -9.74 17.21 23.22
N VAL A 519 -10.54 17.31 24.29
CA VAL A 519 -10.09 17.85 25.59
C VAL A 519 -8.97 17.00 26.17
N VAL A 520 -9.09 15.66 26.11
CA VAL A 520 -8.06 14.74 26.60
C VAL A 520 -6.76 14.91 25.80
N LYS A 521 -6.81 14.94 24.47
CA LYS A 521 -5.64 15.12 23.59
C LYS A 521 -4.91 16.44 23.86
N LEU A 522 -5.66 17.53 24.01
CA LEU A 522 -5.11 18.84 24.35
C LEU A 522 -4.47 18.84 25.76
N ALA A 523 -5.08 18.19 26.74
CA ALA A 523 -4.56 18.11 28.12
C ALA A 523 -3.24 17.35 28.22
N ILE A 524 -2.99 16.38 27.32
CA ILE A 524 -1.73 15.61 27.27
C ILE A 524 -0.72 16.18 26.26
N GLY A 525 -0.97 17.38 25.71
CA GLY A 525 -0.06 18.03 24.76
C GLY A 525 0.05 17.32 23.40
N GLN A 526 -0.89 16.44 23.04
CA GLN A 526 -0.94 15.82 21.72
C GLN A 526 -1.68 16.73 20.73
N SER A 527 -1.07 16.97 19.57
CA SER A 527 -1.74 17.68 18.48
C SER A 527 -2.88 16.82 17.93
N PRO A 528 -4.11 17.37 17.81
CA PRO A 528 -5.21 16.63 17.20
C PRO A 528 -4.88 16.31 15.73
N SER A 529 -4.99 15.04 15.35
CA SER A 529 -4.86 14.59 13.97
C SER A 529 -5.85 15.33 13.07
N GLN A 530 -5.41 15.75 11.88
CA GLN A 530 -6.32 16.32 10.89
C GLN A 530 -7.41 15.31 10.54
N SER A 531 -8.64 15.80 10.35
CA SER A 531 -9.74 14.95 9.90
C SER A 531 -9.44 14.46 8.49
N THR A 532 -9.45 13.14 8.25
CA THR A 532 -9.15 12.54 6.94
C THR A 532 -10.43 12.18 6.17
N TYR A 533 -11.55 12.06 6.88
CA TYR A 533 -12.81 11.56 6.35
C TYR A 533 -13.90 12.64 6.36
N ASN A 534 -14.81 12.58 5.39
CA ASN A 534 -16.05 13.37 5.35
C ASN A 534 -17.27 12.46 5.16
N ARG A 535 -18.50 13.00 5.16
CA ARG A 535 -19.70 12.14 5.05
C ARG A 535 -19.80 11.39 3.74
N THR A 536 -19.25 11.96 2.66
CA THR A 536 -19.17 11.27 1.36
C THR A 536 -18.24 10.06 1.41
N SER A 537 -17.16 10.12 2.21
CA SER A 537 -16.28 8.98 2.49
C SER A 537 -17.05 7.79 3.04
N PHE A 538 -17.91 8.03 4.04
CA PHE A 538 -18.74 6.98 4.64
C PHE A 538 -19.72 6.40 3.61
N VAL A 539 -20.36 7.26 2.81
CA VAL A 539 -21.24 6.80 1.72
C VAL A 539 -20.48 6.01 0.64
N ALA A 540 -19.25 6.40 0.32
CA ALA A 540 -18.38 5.66 -0.58
C ALA A 540 -18.10 4.25 -0.05
N PHE A 541 -17.81 4.12 1.25
CA PHE A 541 -17.63 2.83 1.93
C PHE A 541 -18.91 1.95 1.90
N LEU A 542 -20.10 2.55 2.04
CA LEU A 542 -21.36 1.82 1.95
C LEU A 542 -21.61 1.17 0.58
N CYS A 543 -21.02 1.71 -0.51
CA CYS A 543 -21.18 1.17 -1.86
C CYS A 543 -20.68 -0.27 -2.01
N PRO A 544 -19.41 -0.60 -1.69
CA PRO A 544 -18.96 -1.99 -1.68
C PRO A 544 -19.63 -2.82 -0.59
N VAL A 545 -19.94 -2.27 0.59
CA VAL A 545 -20.65 -3.03 1.65
C VAL A 545 -22.00 -3.54 1.16
N LYS A 546 -22.80 -2.71 0.48
CA LYS A 546 -24.10 -3.12 -0.08
C LYS A 546 -23.94 -4.29 -1.07
N THR A 547 -22.90 -4.28 -1.89
CA THR A 547 -22.62 -5.36 -2.86
C THR A 547 -22.00 -6.60 -2.21
N ARG A 548 -21.35 -6.44 -1.05
CA ARG A 548 -20.62 -7.49 -0.32
C ARG A 548 -21.53 -8.27 0.65
N THR A 549 -22.67 -7.70 1.01
CA THR A 549 -23.53 -8.21 2.09
C THR A 549 -24.92 -8.59 1.59
N SER A 550 -25.54 -9.55 2.29
CA SER A 550 -26.91 -9.99 2.07
C SER A 550 -27.73 -9.72 3.34
N THR A 551 -28.66 -8.78 3.26
CA THR A 551 -29.58 -8.41 4.34
C THR A 551 -30.77 -7.62 3.78
N ASP A 552 -31.80 -7.37 4.59
CA ASP A 552 -32.81 -6.36 4.28
C ASP A 552 -32.19 -4.96 4.40
N TRP A 553 -31.61 -4.50 3.28
CA TRP A 553 -30.80 -3.29 3.24
C TRP A 553 -31.58 -2.05 3.69
N ASN A 554 -32.88 -1.94 3.36
CA ASN A 554 -33.67 -0.79 3.77
C ASN A 554 -33.85 -0.77 5.29
N LYS A 555 -34.19 -1.92 5.91
CA LYS A 555 -34.29 -2.01 7.38
C LYS A 555 -32.96 -1.73 8.08
N THR A 556 -31.85 -2.20 7.52
CA THR A 556 -30.52 -1.86 8.03
C THR A 556 -30.25 -0.37 7.99
N MET A 557 -30.58 0.29 6.87
CA MET A 557 -30.37 1.72 6.72
C MET A 557 -31.30 2.56 7.60
N ASP A 558 -32.56 2.14 7.78
CA ASP A 558 -33.49 2.76 8.73
C ASP A 558 -32.89 2.73 10.15
N ALA A 559 -32.46 1.56 10.61
CA ALA A 559 -31.84 1.40 11.93
C ALA A 559 -30.52 2.16 12.07
N LEU A 560 -29.69 2.22 11.01
CA LEU A 560 -28.44 2.97 11.02
C LEU A 560 -28.69 4.48 11.14
N VAL A 561 -29.66 5.01 10.39
CA VAL A 561 -30.03 6.43 10.46
C VAL A 561 -30.56 6.77 11.86
N ASP A 562 -31.42 5.92 12.43
CA ASP A 562 -31.92 6.10 13.80
C ASP A 562 -30.78 6.13 14.83
N LEU A 563 -29.78 5.24 14.69
CA LEU A 563 -28.61 5.23 15.56
C LEU A 563 -27.78 6.52 15.46
N ILE A 564 -27.56 7.02 14.24
CA ILE A 564 -26.80 8.26 14.01
C ILE A 564 -27.57 9.48 14.53
N ASP A 565 -28.88 9.56 14.31
CA ASP A 565 -29.70 10.69 14.74
C ASP A 565 -29.85 10.77 16.28
N GLN A 566 -29.75 9.63 16.96
CA GLN A 566 -29.78 9.54 18.42
C GLN A 566 -28.40 9.70 19.08
N ASP A 567 -27.31 9.69 18.31
CA ASP A 567 -25.96 9.86 18.85
C ASP A 567 -25.73 11.28 19.34
N THR A 568 -25.17 11.40 20.55
CA THR A 568 -24.79 12.68 21.17
C THR A 568 -23.28 12.76 21.43
N THR A 569 -22.50 11.78 20.97
CA THR A 569 -21.05 11.71 21.23
C THR A 569 -20.27 12.63 20.27
N LEU A 570 -20.68 12.67 19.00
CA LEU A 570 -20.07 13.53 18.00
C LEU A 570 -20.72 14.93 18.00
N ALA A 571 -20.05 15.91 18.59
CA ALA A 571 -20.62 17.22 18.90
C ALA A 571 -21.17 17.97 17.66
N ILE A 572 -20.53 17.79 16.51
CA ILE A 572 -20.87 18.48 15.25
C ILE A 572 -21.40 17.54 14.16
N ALA A 573 -21.70 16.27 14.46
CA ALA A 573 -22.20 15.36 13.42
C ALA A 573 -23.55 15.81 12.83
N HIS A 574 -24.41 16.40 13.67
CA HIS A 574 -25.73 16.86 13.28
C HIS A 574 -25.73 17.97 12.23
N VAL A 575 -24.68 18.80 12.13
CA VAL A 575 -24.60 19.86 11.09
C VAL A 575 -24.25 19.31 9.71
N TYR A 576 -23.62 18.14 9.64
CA TYR A 576 -23.26 17.45 8.38
C TYR A 576 -24.28 16.38 7.94
N LYS A 577 -25.32 16.10 8.73
CA LYS A 577 -26.26 15.00 8.44
C LYS A 577 -26.95 15.13 7.07
N GLN A 578 -27.23 16.36 6.65
CA GLN A 578 -27.87 16.63 5.36
C GLN A 578 -26.96 16.25 4.18
N GLU A 579 -25.64 16.45 4.32
CA GLU A 579 -24.66 15.96 3.35
C GLU A 579 -24.66 14.43 3.31
N MET A 580 -24.74 13.75 4.45
CA MET A 580 -24.77 12.29 4.46
C MET A 580 -26.02 11.75 3.72
N TYR A 581 -27.21 12.25 4.06
CA TYR A 581 -28.44 11.76 3.46
C TYR A 581 -28.55 12.06 1.97
N LEU A 582 -28.09 13.25 1.53
CA LEU A 582 -28.10 13.58 0.11
C LEU A 582 -27.22 12.60 -0.67
N TRP A 583 -26.03 12.28 -0.18
CA TRP A 583 -25.13 11.36 -0.88
C TRP A 583 -25.68 9.93 -0.87
N MET A 584 -26.29 9.47 0.21
CA MET A 584 -26.99 8.17 0.22
C MET A 584 -28.10 8.09 -0.84
N HIS A 585 -28.88 9.17 -1.00
CA HIS A 585 -29.92 9.27 -2.03
C HIS A 585 -29.33 9.25 -3.43
N MET A 586 -28.32 10.08 -3.70
CA MET A 586 -27.66 10.18 -5.02
C MET A 586 -27.06 8.85 -5.49
N LYS A 587 -26.60 8.01 -4.55
CA LYS A 587 -26.01 6.70 -4.87
C LYS A 587 -27.02 5.55 -4.87
N GLY A 588 -28.30 5.83 -4.66
CA GLY A 588 -29.32 4.79 -4.56
C GLY A 588 -29.06 3.79 -3.44
N LEU A 589 -28.33 4.21 -2.39
CA LEU A 589 -28.08 3.39 -1.22
C LEU A 589 -29.31 3.40 -0.32
N TYR A 590 -29.83 4.58 -0.03
CA TYR A 590 -31.01 4.76 0.82
C TYR A 590 -31.63 6.14 0.54
N SER A 591 -32.93 6.30 0.77
CA SER A 591 -33.63 7.58 0.51
C SER A 591 -34.70 7.84 1.55
N LEU A 592 -34.51 8.92 2.31
CA LEU A 592 -35.51 9.45 3.23
C LEU A 592 -36.75 9.94 2.47
N GLY A 593 -37.89 9.96 3.15
CA GLY A 593 -39.17 10.40 2.58
C GLY A 593 -39.11 11.80 1.94
N ILE A 594 -38.33 12.72 2.52
CA ILE A 594 -38.18 14.10 2.04
C ILE A 594 -37.58 14.19 0.63
N PHE A 595 -36.78 13.20 0.20
CA PHE A 595 -36.22 13.16 -1.16
C PHE A 595 -37.15 12.48 -2.18
N LYS A 596 -38.25 11.85 -1.73
CA LYS A 596 -39.22 11.14 -2.58
C LYS A 596 -40.38 12.03 -3.03
N VAL A 597 -40.55 13.18 -2.40
CA VAL A 597 -41.62 14.15 -2.69
C VAL A 597 -41.03 15.36 -3.41
N PRO A 598 -41.74 15.99 -4.37
CA PRO A 598 -41.27 17.22 -4.99
C PRO A 598 -40.96 18.31 -3.94
N PRO A 599 -39.81 18.99 -3.99
CA PRO A 599 -39.44 19.99 -2.98
C PRO A 599 -40.49 21.09 -2.80
N ASN A 600 -41.11 21.53 -3.89
CA ASN A 600 -42.14 22.58 -3.88
C ASN A 600 -43.46 22.15 -3.22
N ALA A 601 -43.67 20.85 -2.99
CA ALA A 601 -44.85 20.34 -2.29
C ALA A 601 -44.68 20.36 -0.76
N VAL A 602 -43.47 20.62 -0.26
CA VAL A 602 -43.20 20.80 1.16
C VAL A 602 -43.59 22.22 1.56
N ASN A 603 -44.68 22.37 2.32
CA ASN A 603 -45.19 23.68 2.75
C ASN A 603 -44.26 24.31 3.79
N PHE A 604 -43.37 25.21 3.34
CA PHE A 604 -42.64 26.14 4.22
C PHE A 604 -43.43 27.45 4.29
N HIS A 605 -43.81 27.89 5.49
CA HIS A 605 -44.71 29.03 5.67
C HIS A 605 -44.21 30.34 5.01
N GLY A 606 -45.00 30.91 4.09
CA GLY A 606 -45.16 32.36 3.91
C GLY A 606 -44.10 33.17 3.14
N GLN A 607 -42.98 32.62 2.69
CA GLN A 607 -41.97 33.41 1.94
C GLN A 607 -41.99 33.12 0.43
N ASN A 608 -42.46 34.06 -0.41
CA ASN A 608 -42.38 33.94 -1.87
C ASN A 608 -40.95 34.22 -2.39
N GLY A 609 -40.29 33.30 -3.11
CA GLY A 609 -38.95 33.45 -3.66
C GLY A 609 -38.81 32.92 -5.09
N ALA A 610 -37.82 33.40 -5.85
CA ALA A 610 -37.63 33.02 -7.26
C ALA A 610 -37.45 31.50 -7.46
N LEU A 611 -36.88 30.80 -6.49
CA LEU A 611 -36.70 29.33 -6.53
C LEU A 611 -38.01 28.55 -6.54
N GLN A 612 -39.07 29.07 -5.91
CA GLN A 612 -40.38 28.38 -5.90
C GLN A 612 -41.04 28.37 -7.28
N SER A 613 -40.60 29.26 -8.18
CA SER A 613 -41.04 29.26 -9.59
C SER A 613 -40.35 28.18 -10.44
N TRP A 614 -39.32 27.51 -9.91
CA TRP A 614 -38.63 26.42 -10.60
C TRP A 614 -39.55 25.20 -10.73
N ARG A 615 -40.17 25.05 -11.90
CA ARG A 615 -41.00 23.89 -12.24
C ARG A 615 -40.17 22.62 -12.29
N ASN A 616 -40.61 21.57 -11.58
CA ASN A 616 -39.91 20.28 -11.49
C ASN A 616 -38.49 20.41 -10.94
N MET A 617 -38.31 21.22 -9.89
CA MET A 617 -37.05 21.30 -9.15
C MET A 617 -36.65 19.90 -8.66
N PRO A 618 -35.42 19.43 -8.95
CA PRO A 618 -34.96 18.14 -8.48
C PRO A 618 -34.80 18.14 -6.95
N PRO A 619 -34.85 16.97 -6.28
CA PRO A 619 -34.69 16.88 -4.82
C PRO A 619 -33.31 17.33 -4.32
N ILE A 620 -32.31 17.36 -5.21
CA ILE A 620 -30.94 17.81 -4.95
C ILE A 620 -30.52 18.77 -6.07
N VAL A 621 -29.86 19.86 -5.69
CA VAL A 621 -29.26 20.85 -6.61
C VAL A 621 -27.83 21.15 -6.20
N SER A 622 -27.04 21.69 -7.11
CA SER A 622 -25.71 22.24 -6.84
C SER A 622 -25.81 23.72 -6.51
N VAL A 623 -25.13 24.13 -5.46
CA VAL A 623 -24.85 25.54 -5.16
C VAL A 623 -23.41 25.82 -5.56
N THR A 624 -23.21 26.86 -6.36
CA THR A 624 -21.89 27.36 -6.75
C THR A 624 -21.73 28.79 -6.28
N LEU A 625 -20.76 29.02 -5.40
CA LEU A 625 -20.40 30.31 -4.84
C LEU A 625 -19.18 30.87 -5.57
N ARG A 626 -19.32 32.05 -6.18
CA ARG A 626 -18.22 32.82 -6.75
C ARG A 626 -17.60 33.69 -5.66
N VAL A 627 -16.36 33.39 -5.31
CA VAL A 627 -15.60 34.12 -4.29
C VAL A 627 -14.66 35.13 -4.96
N PRO A 628 -14.83 36.44 -4.71
CA PRO A 628 -13.93 37.46 -5.25
C PRO A 628 -12.49 37.27 -4.77
N ARG A 629 -11.53 37.54 -5.65
CA ARG A 629 -10.10 37.38 -5.35
C ARG A 629 -9.64 38.19 -4.12
N SER A 630 -10.17 39.41 -3.97
CA SER A 630 -9.86 40.31 -2.85
C SER A 630 -10.23 39.73 -1.47
N LYS A 631 -11.24 38.85 -1.42
CA LYS A 631 -11.66 38.17 -0.18
C LYS A 631 -10.82 36.94 0.14
N LEU A 632 -10.14 36.36 -0.85
CA LEU A 632 -9.25 35.21 -0.67
C LEU A 632 -7.83 35.59 -0.27
N SER A 633 -7.36 36.79 -0.63
CA SER A 633 -5.98 37.23 -0.38
C SER A 633 -5.54 37.13 1.09
N PRO A 634 -6.36 37.50 2.11
CA PRO A 634 -5.99 37.35 3.51
C PRO A 634 -5.78 35.88 3.90
N PHE A 635 -6.67 35.00 3.45
CA PHE A 635 -6.57 33.56 3.67
C PHE A 635 -5.28 32.98 3.05
N ILE A 636 -5.01 33.30 1.78
CA ILE A 636 -3.80 32.82 1.07
C ILE A 636 -2.52 33.31 1.76
N SER A 637 -2.48 34.58 2.19
CA SER A 637 -1.34 35.15 2.90
C SER A 637 -1.11 34.43 4.23
N LYS A 638 -2.18 34.17 4.98
CA LYS A 638 -2.11 33.47 6.26
C LYS A 638 -1.66 32.01 6.10
N VAL A 639 -2.23 31.29 5.15
CA VAL A 639 -1.83 29.89 4.84
C VAL A 639 -0.35 29.83 4.45
N THR A 640 0.13 30.75 3.62
CA THR A 640 1.55 30.85 3.26
C THR A 640 2.45 31.08 4.48
N LYS A 641 1.99 31.90 5.45
CA LYS A 641 2.74 32.20 6.68
C LYS A 641 2.74 31.03 7.68
N VAL A 642 1.60 30.37 7.85
CA VAL A 642 1.44 29.23 8.77
C VAL A 642 2.10 27.97 8.21
N GLY A 643 2.19 27.86 6.88
CA GLY A 643 2.76 26.70 6.20
C GLY A 643 1.84 25.48 6.17
N CYS A 644 0.56 25.63 6.53
CA CYS A 644 -0.44 24.58 6.45
C CYS A 644 -1.78 25.14 5.98
N THR A 645 -2.55 24.32 5.27
CA THR A 645 -3.89 24.69 4.82
C THR A 645 -4.94 23.91 5.62
N PRO A 646 -5.96 24.56 6.18
CA PRO A 646 -6.98 23.86 6.92
C PRO A 646 -8.04 23.27 5.99
N PRO A 647 -8.82 22.26 6.45
CA PRO A 647 -9.99 21.79 5.73
C PRO A 647 -11.02 22.88 5.44
N LEU A 648 -11.68 22.77 4.28
CA LEU A 648 -12.68 23.72 3.81
C LEU A 648 -14.01 23.06 3.50
N HIS A 649 -15.08 23.81 3.75
CA HIS A 649 -16.46 23.40 3.47
C HIS A 649 -17.32 24.57 2.96
N GLY A 650 -18.47 24.22 2.39
CA GLY A 650 -19.58 25.14 2.17
C GLY A 650 -20.53 25.11 3.36
N ILE A 651 -21.10 26.26 3.71
CA ILE A 651 -22.14 26.38 4.74
C ILE A 651 -23.38 26.98 4.10
N LEU A 652 -24.54 26.43 4.44
CA LEU A 652 -25.85 27.02 4.18
C LEU A 652 -26.54 27.22 5.53
N GLU A 653 -26.94 28.45 5.83
CA GLU A 653 -27.47 28.80 7.15
C GLU A 653 -28.57 29.86 7.10
N SER A 654 -29.38 29.90 8.16
CA SER A 654 -30.38 30.92 8.37
C SER A 654 -29.75 32.30 8.48
N SER A 655 -30.49 33.33 8.07
CA SER A 655 -30.07 34.70 8.33
C SER A 655 -29.85 34.92 9.85
N PRO A 656 -28.85 35.70 10.28
CA PRO A 656 -28.71 36.10 11.68
C PRO A 656 -29.93 36.84 12.25
N ARG A 657 -30.84 37.29 11.38
CA ARG A 657 -32.10 37.96 11.72
C ARG A 657 -33.32 37.02 11.77
N SER A 658 -33.15 35.74 11.46
CA SER A 658 -34.23 34.74 11.45
C SER A 658 -34.60 34.32 12.88
N ALA A 659 -35.89 34.06 13.10
CA ALA A 659 -36.40 33.64 14.40
C ALA A 659 -35.98 32.19 14.76
N ASN A 660 -35.81 31.33 13.75
CA ASN A 660 -35.35 29.96 13.92
C ASN A 660 -33.99 29.81 13.26
N GLN A 661 -32.94 29.66 14.08
CA GLN A 661 -31.58 29.48 13.57
C GLN A 661 -31.35 28.03 13.13
N TRP A 662 -30.77 27.84 11.95
CA TRP A 662 -30.36 26.53 11.43
C TRP A 662 -29.07 26.68 10.61
N GLN A 663 -28.25 25.63 10.59
CA GLN A 663 -26.99 25.62 9.87
C GLN A 663 -26.70 24.20 9.35
N HIS A 664 -26.23 24.12 8.11
CA HIS A 664 -25.84 22.89 7.45
C HIS A 664 -24.49 23.05 6.75
N MET A 665 -23.59 22.10 6.98
CA MET A 665 -22.23 22.11 6.43
C MET A 665 -22.04 21.01 5.38
N PHE A 666 -21.23 21.31 4.36
CA PHE A 666 -20.97 20.44 3.20
C PHE A 666 -19.46 20.41 2.90
N ALA A 667 -18.80 19.31 3.24
CA ALA A 667 -17.36 19.09 3.04
C ALA A 667 -17.00 18.53 1.65
N ALA A 668 -17.98 17.97 0.92
CA ALA A 668 -17.85 17.42 -0.42
C ALA A 668 -17.82 18.51 -1.50
N THR A 669 -16.76 19.31 -1.46
CA THR A 669 -16.61 20.52 -2.27
C THR A 669 -15.71 20.30 -3.49
N GLN A 670 -16.10 20.90 -4.61
CA GLN A 670 -15.27 21.10 -5.79
C GLN A 670 -14.85 22.57 -5.84
N ILE A 671 -13.56 22.83 -6.05
CA ILE A 671 -13.01 24.19 -6.13
C ILE A 671 -12.31 24.35 -7.48
N GLY A 672 -12.32 25.56 -8.02
CA GLY A 672 -11.55 25.91 -9.21
C GLY A 672 -11.53 27.42 -9.42
N PHE A 673 -10.60 27.90 -10.23
CA PHE A 673 -10.45 29.32 -10.56
C PHE A 673 -10.78 29.53 -12.03
N GLY A 674 -11.33 30.69 -12.39
CA GLY A 674 -11.52 30.99 -13.81
C GLY A 674 -12.61 31.98 -14.14
N THR A 675 -13.18 31.82 -15.33
CA THR A 675 -14.24 32.67 -15.87
C THR A 675 -15.52 31.89 -16.10
N LEU A 676 -16.62 32.42 -15.60
CA LEU A 676 -17.94 31.79 -15.68
C LEU A 676 -18.65 32.14 -16.99
N LYS A 677 -19.19 31.11 -17.65
CA LYS A 677 -20.22 31.20 -18.67
C LYS A 677 -21.47 30.50 -18.18
N THR A 678 -22.64 31.01 -18.58
CA THR A 678 -23.93 30.42 -18.19
C THR A 678 -24.76 30.11 -19.43
N LYS A 679 -25.53 29.03 -19.37
CA LYS A 679 -26.46 28.58 -20.43
C LYS A 679 -27.85 28.34 -19.82
N GLY A 680 -28.89 28.49 -20.64
CA GLY A 680 -30.28 28.30 -20.22
C GLY A 680 -30.83 29.40 -19.31
N PHE A 681 -31.95 29.11 -18.63
CA PHE A 681 -32.68 30.10 -17.82
C PHE A 681 -32.50 29.82 -16.33
N ARG A 682 -32.10 30.82 -15.54
CA ARG A 682 -31.97 30.70 -14.08
C ARG A 682 -33.22 30.09 -13.43
N PHE A 683 -33.01 29.33 -12.36
CA PHE A 683 -34.07 28.65 -11.62
C PHE A 683 -34.89 27.70 -12.51
N SER A 684 -34.21 26.98 -13.40
CA SER A 684 -34.79 25.95 -14.25
C SER A 684 -33.81 24.80 -14.49
N ASN A 685 -34.32 23.66 -14.96
CA ASN A 685 -33.49 22.48 -15.25
C ASN A 685 -32.51 22.68 -16.42
N SER A 686 -32.66 23.74 -17.22
CA SER A 686 -31.74 24.08 -18.31
C SER A 686 -30.62 25.02 -17.90
N PHE A 687 -30.63 25.55 -16.66
CA PHE A 687 -29.57 26.43 -16.19
C PHE A 687 -28.29 25.63 -15.90
N GLU A 688 -27.24 25.94 -16.64
CA GLU A 688 -25.94 25.25 -16.55
C GLU A 688 -24.80 26.26 -16.44
N LEU A 689 -23.77 25.88 -15.69
CA LEU A 689 -22.55 26.66 -15.50
C LEU A 689 -21.40 25.99 -16.24
N GLU A 690 -20.65 26.79 -16.98
CA GLU A 690 -19.42 26.39 -17.63
C GLU A 690 -18.28 27.28 -17.13
N ILE A 691 -17.33 26.71 -16.40
CA ILE A 691 -16.17 27.42 -15.88
C ILE A 691 -14.99 27.13 -16.81
N ASN A 692 -14.46 28.17 -17.43
CA ASN A 692 -13.21 28.10 -18.17
C ASN A 692 -12.08 28.38 -17.20
N GLU A 693 -11.23 27.40 -16.97
CA GLU A 693 -10.31 27.41 -15.85
C GLU A 693 -9.13 28.36 -16.05
N ASP A 694 -8.74 29.02 -14.97
CA ASP A 694 -7.47 29.71 -14.83
C ASP A 694 -6.45 28.71 -14.27
N LEU A 695 -5.63 28.16 -15.16
CA LEU A 695 -4.60 27.17 -14.82
C LEU A 695 -3.49 27.73 -13.91
N VAL A 696 -3.42 29.05 -13.72
CA VAL A 696 -2.52 29.70 -12.74
C VAL A 696 -3.09 29.54 -11.31
N GLY A 697 -4.39 29.27 -11.18
CA GLY A 697 -5.06 28.83 -9.96
C GLY A 697 -4.83 29.77 -8.77
N TRP A 698 -4.24 29.24 -7.69
CA TRP A 698 -3.96 29.99 -6.47
C TRP A 698 -3.06 31.21 -6.68
N SER A 699 -2.20 31.23 -7.71
CA SER A 699 -1.36 32.39 -8.06
C SER A 699 -2.00 33.34 -9.08
N GLY A 700 -3.16 32.98 -9.63
CA GLY A 700 -3.87 33.75 -10.65
C GLY A 700 -4.57 35.00 -10.09
N ASN A 701 -5.29 35.69 -10.96
CA ASN A 701 -6.12 36.86 -10.59
C ASN A 701 -7.62 36.59 -10.72
N SER A 702 -7.99 35.41 -11.22
CA SER A 702 -9.39 35.03 -11.42
C SER A 702 -10.10 34.81 -10.08
N PRO A 703 -11.44 35.01 -10.03
CA PRO A 703 -12.24 34.60 -8.88
C PRO A 703 -12.19 33.07 -8.71
N MET A 704 -12.41 32.62 -7.48
CA MET A 704 -12.57 31.20 -7.17
C MET A 704 -14.04 30.82 -7.21
N PHE A 705 -14.35 29.60 -7.62
CA PHE A 705 -15.68 29.01 -7.52
C PHE A 705 -15.62 27.82 -6.57
N LEU A 706 -16.54 27.81 -5.62
CA LEU A 706 -16.80 26.69 -4.72
C LEU A 706 -18.13 26.06 -5.12
N SER A 707 -18.17 24.77 -5.42
CA SER A 707 -19.39 24.06 -5.78
C SER A 707 -19.64 22.85 -4.89
N PHE A 708 -20.86 22.69 -4.40
CA PHE A 708 -21.27 21.54 -3.59
C PHE A 708 -22.78 21.27 -3.77
N TYR A 709 -23.19 20.02 -3.54
CA TYR A 709 -24.60 19.62 -3.62
C TYR A 709 -25.32 19.88 -2.31
N VAL A 710 -26.59 20.30 -2.39
CA VAL A 710 -27.48 20.50 -1.23
C VAL A 710 -28.88 19.92 -1.50
N PRO A 711 -29.60 19.47 -0.47
CA PRO A 711 -31.02 19.17 -0.59
C PRO A 711 -31.82 20.43 -0.95
N SER A 712 -32.61 20.36 -2.01
CA SER A 712 -33.34 21.50 -2.55
C SER A 712 -34.32 22.13 -1.55
N TRP A 713 -34.89 21.32 -0.65
CA TRP A 713 -35.86 21.78 0.34
C TRP A 713 -35.25 22.78 1.35
N ILE A 714 -33.95 22.69 1.66
CA ILE A 714 -33.28 23.61 2.60
C ILE A 714 -33.27 25.03 2.02
N LEU A 715 -33.01 25.16 0.72
CA LEU A 715 -33.02 26.43 0.00
C LEU A 715 -34.41 27.09 -0.04
N LEU A 716 -35.48 26.32 0.23
CA LEU A 716 -36.86 26.79 0.25
C LEU A 716 -37.32 27.26 1.63
N GLN A 717 -36.54 27.03 2.70
CA GLN A 717 -36.89 27.47 4.06
C GLN A 717 -36.81 28.99 4.19
N GLU A 718 -35.73 29.60 3.69
CA GLU A 718 -35.48 31.04 3.74
C GLU A 718 -34.98 31.56 2.37
N PRO A 719 -35.80 31.47 1.30
CA PRO A 719 -35.34 31.58 -0.09
C PRO A 719 -34.78 32.95 -0.49
N ARG A 720 -34.94 33.97 0.36
CA ARG A 720 -34.43 35.34 0.15
C ARG A 720 -33.30 35.73 1.10
N ILE A 721 -33.22 35.12 2.28
CA ILE A 721 -32.40 35.65 3.38
C ILE A 721 -31.37 34.66 3.93
N ALA A 722 -31.49 33.37 3.60
CA ALA A 722 -30.45 32.39 3.91
C ALA A 722 -29.11 32.83 3.31
N THR A 723 -28.02 32.44 3.95
CA THR A 723 -26.66 32.76 3.53
C THR A 723 -25.91 31.51 3.08
N VAL A 724 -25.06 31.70 2.06
CA VAL A 724 -24.13 30.70 1.56
C VAL A 724 -22.73 31.19 1.90
N SER A 725 -21.97 30.39 2.64
CA SER A 725 -20.62 30.74 3.09
C SER A 725 -19.59 29.72 2.62
N PHE A 726 -18.39 30.22 2.37
CA PHE A 726 -17.16 29.46 2.22
C PHE A 726 -16.34 29.63 3.50
N ALA A 727 -16.04 28.53 4.18
CA ALA A 727 -15.47 28.59 5.53
C ALA A 727 -14.42 27.50 5.77
N ILE A 728 -13.64 27.72 6.83
CA ILE A 728 -12.69 26.76 7.37
C ILE A 728 -13.41 25.85 8.37
N GLU A 729 -13.16 24.54 8.28
CA GLU A 729 -13.71 23.58 9.24
C GLU A 729 -13.29 23.90 10.67
N HIS A 730 -14.27 23.95 11.58
CA HIS A 730 -14.02 24.21 12.99
C HIS A 730 -13.20 23.07 13.62
N SER A 731 -11.97 23.39 14.02
CA SER A 731 -11.12 22.53 14.85
C SER A 731 -10.29 23.39 15.80
N PRO A 732 -9.83 22.88 16.95
CA PRO A 732 -8.97 23.65 17.85
C PRO A 732 -7.73 24.22 17.13
N ALA A 733 -7.09 23.41 16.28
CA ALA A 733 -5.94 23.83 15.49
C ALA A 733 -6.28 24.95 14.50
N ALA A 734 -7.45 24.88 13.83
CA ALA A 734 -7.90 25.93 12.93
C ALA A 734 -8.25 27.22 13.69
N ILE A 735 -8.87 27.12 14.86
CA ILE A 735 -9.21 28.28 15.70
C ILE A 735 -7.94 28.98 16.20
N GLU A 736 -6.95 28.21 16.68
CA GLU A 736 -5.66 28.75 17.12
C GLU A 736 -4.90 29.42 15.97
N ALA A 737 -4.84 28.78 14.80
CA ALA A 737 -4.09 29.28 13.66
C ALA A 737 -4.80 30.45 12.95
N PHE A 738 -6.13 30.44 12.83
CA PHE A 738 -6.89 31.33 11.93
C PHE A 738 -7.93 32.22 12.63
N GLY A 739 -8.29 31.97 13.89
CA GLY A 739 -9.42 32.62 14.57
C GLY A 739 -9.30 34.13 14.79
N GLY A 740 -8.09 34.70 14.69
CA GLY A 740 -7.86 36.15 14.81
C GLY A 740 -7.84 36.93 13.49
N ASP A 741 -7.70 36.26 12.34
CA ASP A 741 -7.41 36.89 11.03
C ASP A 741 -8.52 36.66 9.99
N VAL A 742 -9.42 35.72 10.22
CA VAL A 742 -10.60 35.43 9.38
C VAL A 742 -11.81 36.12 10.01
N GLU A 743 -12.81 36.56 9.22
CA GLU A 743 -14.03 37.20 9.76
C GLU A 743 -14.69 36.32 10.84
N ARG A 744 -15.62 36.87 11.65
CA ARG A 744 -16.31 36.13 12.74
C ARG A 744 -16.68 34.71 12.27
N ASP A 745 -16.33 33.72 13.10
CA ASP A 745 -16.65 32.30 12.92
C ASP A 745 -15.92 31.56 11.77
N LEU A 746 -14.66 31.89 11.48
CA LEU A 746 -13.81 31.19 10.49
C LEU A 746 -14.33 31.22 9.03
N ASN A 747 -15.23 32.16 8.73
CA ASN A 747 -15.79 32.39 7.40
C ASN A 747 -14.83 33.18 6.50
N ILE A 748 -14.52 32.65 5.33
CA ILE A 748 -13.67 33.31 4.33
C ILE A 748 -14.51 34.26 3.45
N PHE A 749 -15.72 33.84 3.07
CA PHE A 749 -16.64 34.66 2.28
C PHE A 749 -18.07 34.21 2.45
N THR A 750 -19.00 35.15 2.59
CA THR A 750 -20.44 34.90 2.74
C THR A 750 -21.23 35.77 1.77
N ALA A 751 -22.24 35.18 1.13
CA ALA A 751 -23.20 35.88 0.29
C ALA A 751 -24.64 35.45 0.62
N MET A 752 -25.61 36.32 0.36
CA MET A 752 -27.03 35.94 0.49
C MET A 752 -27.43 35.00 -0.65
N GLN A 753 -28.33 34.06 -0.39
CA GLN A 753 -28.79 33.08 -1.39
C GLN A 753 -29.39 33.74 -2.65
N ASN A 754 -29.98 34.92 -2.51
CA ASN A 754 -30.55 35.70 -3.62
C ASN A 754 -29.54 36.63 -4.32
N ASP A 755 -28.27 36.63 -3.89
CA ASP A 755 -27.20 37.37 -4.55
C ASP A 755 -26.90 36.70 -5.90
N VAL A 756 -27.43 37.29 -6.97
CA VAL A 756 -27.29 36.75 -8.32
C VAL A 756 -25.87 36.89 -8.87
N GLU A 757 -25.02 37.74 -8.29
CA GLU A 757 -23.64 37.92 -8.73
C GLU A 757 -22.74 36.80 -8.18
N HIS A 758 -22.96 36.43 -6.93
CA HIS A 758 -22.10 35.50 -6.20
C HIS A 758 -22.67 34.08 -6.07
N VAL A 759 -24.00 33.90 -6.07
CA VAL A 759 -24.63 32.59 -5.85
C VAL A 759 -25.35 32.10 -7.10
N TYR A 760 -25.03 30.87 -7.49
CA TYR A 760 -25.62 30.17 -8.62
C TYR A 760 -26.18 28.83 -8.16
N ILE A 761 -27.43 28.55 -8.52
CA ILE A 761 -28.12 27.31 -8.14
C ILE A 761 -28.51 26.59 -9.42
N THR A 762 -27.99 25.38 -9.61
CA THR A 762 -28.13 24.58 -10.83
C THR A 762 -28.51 23.14 -10.52
N LYS A 763 -29.03 22.42 -11.51
CA LYS A 763 -29.32 20.98 -11.37
C LYS A 763 -28.05 20.14 -11.16
N ARG A 764 -26.92 20.56 -11.74
CA ARG A 764 -25.63 19.86 -11.75
C ARG A 764 -24.51 20.80 -11.34
N GLN A 765 -23.40 20.24 -10.89
CA GLN A 765 -22.16 20.99 -10.73
C GLN A 765 -21.62 21.50 -12.10
N PRO A 766 -20.78 22.55 -12.10
CA PRO A 766 -20.22 23.13 -13.31
C PRO A 766 -19.52 22.11 -14.21
N ASN A 767 -19.64 22.24 -15.53
CA ASN A 767 -18.99 21.34 -16.51
C ASN A 767 -19.40 19.86 -16.41
N GLN A 768 -20.39 19.49 -15.58
CA GLN A 768 -20.83 18.10 -15.41
C GLN A 768 -22.20 17.86 -16.02
N SER A 769 -22.30 16.73 -16.71
CA SER A 769 -23.56 16.28 -17.31
C SER A 769 -24.34 15.33 -16.41
N GLU A 770 -23.76 14.79 -15.33
CA GLU A 770 -24.33 13.84 -14.35
C GLU A 770 -23.59 13.95 -13.02
N VAL A 771 -24.07 13.23 -12.00
CA VAL A 771 -23.43 13.17 -10.69
C VAL A 771 -22.29 12.14 -10.76
N MET A 772 -21.16 12.41 -10.09
CA MET A 772 -20.05 11.46 -9.99
C MET A 772 -20.53 10.07 -9.58
N THR A 773 -19.90 9.00 -10.05
CA THR A 773 -20.25 7.61 -9.70
C THR A 773 -19.38 7.11 -8.54
N MET A 774 -19.94 6.29 -7.65
CA MET A 774 -19.14 5.53 -6.67
C MET A 774 -19.63 4.09 -6.77
N CYS A 775 -18.75 3.18 -7.18
CA CYS A 775 -19.11 1.81 -7.46
C CYS A 775 -18.83 0.92 -6.24
N GLY A 776 -19.57 -0.18 -6.14
CA GLY A 776 -19.22 -1.30 -5.26
C GLY A 776 -18.45 -2.38 -6.03
N PHE A 777 -18.44 -3.60 -5.49
CA PHE A 777 -17.95 -4.75 -6.24
C PHE A 777 -18.86 -5.03 -7.44
N SER A 778 -18.29 -5.57 -8.52
CA SER A 778 -19.09 -6.02 -9.66
C SER A 778 -20.01 -7.17 -9.22
N PRO A 779 -21.28 -7.24 -9.64
CA PRO A 779 -22.18 -8.35 -9.29
C PRO A 779 -21.65 -9.74 -9.70
N GLY A 780 -20.74 -9.79 -10.69
CA GLY A 780 -20.05 -11.02 -11.09
C GLY A 780 -19.03 -11.52 -10.07
N ASP A 781 -18.48 -10.62 -9.26
CA ASP A 781 -17.33 -10.84 -8.37
C ASP A 781 -17.72 -11.33 -6.97
N VAL A 782 -18.98 -11.15 -6.56
CA VAL A 782 -19.46 -11.50 -5.21
C VAL A 782 -20.63 -12.46 -5.30
N LYS A 783 -20.45 -13.69 -4.82
CA LYS A 783 -21.47 -14.76 -4.89
C LYS A 783 -21.34 -15.71 -3.69
N ASN A 784 -22.36 -16.53 -3.48
CA ASN A 784 -22.19 -17.71 -2.62
C ASN A 784 -21.21 -18.68 -3.28
N HIS A 785 -20.35 -19.31 -2.48
CA HIS A 785 -19.43 -20.31 -3.00
C HIS A 785 -20.21 -21.57 -3.42
N VAL A 786 -20.10 -21.93 -4.70
CA VAL A 786 -20.62 -23.19 -5.22
C VAL A 786 -19.44 -24.10 -5.50
N ASP A 787 -19.53 -25.33 -5.02
CA ASP A 787 -18.54 -26.37 -5.33
C ASP A 787 -18.37 -26.52 -6.86
N PRO A 788 -17.15 -26.68 -7.40
CA PRO A 788 -16.92 -26.78 -8.84
C PRO A 788 -17.70 -27.90 -9.53
N GLN A 789 -17.98 -29.00 -8.81
CA GLN A 789 -18.79 -30.12 -9.30
C GLN A 789 -20.29 -29.93 -9.06
N GLY A 790 -20.70 -28.79 -8.48
CA GLY A 790 -22.08 -28.47 -8.14
C GLY A 790 -22.64 -29.29 -6.98
N ASN A 791 -21.80 -29.97 -6.20
CA ASN A 791 -22.27 -30.89 -5.17
C ASN A 791 -22.73 -30.20 -3.88
N SER A 792 -22.30 -28.96 -3.64
CA SER A 792 -22.65 -28.17 -2.47
C SER A 792 -22.64 -26.67 -2.75
N GLU A 793 -23.45 -25.95 -1.99
CA GLU A 793 -23.44 -24.48 -1.93
C GLU A 793 -23.11 -24.06 -0.49
N THR A 794 -22.19 -23.11 -0.32
CA THR A 794 -21.76 -22.60 0.97
C THR A 794 -22.26 -21.16 1.16
N THR A 795 -22.90 -20.92 2.30
CA THR A 795 -23.39 -19.61 2.71
C THR A 795 -22.68 -19.17 3.99
N ILE A 796 -22.18 -17.93 4.02
CA ILE A 796 -21.51 -17.36 5.19
C ILE A 796 -22.45 -16.39 5.89
N THR A 797 -22.63 -16.57 7.19
CA THR A 797 -23.41 -15.67 8.06
C THR A 797 -22.52 -15.08 9.15
N ALA A 798 -22.59 -13.77 9.35
CA ALA A 798 -21.86 -13.07 10.41
C ALA A 798 -22.77 -12.86 11.63
N THR A 799 -22.24 -13.18 12.81
CA THR A 799 -22.86 -12.81 14.09
C THR A 799 -22.18 -11.55 14.60
N VAL A 800 -22.97 -10.55 15.00
CA VAL A 800 -22.46 -9.27 15.49
C VAL A 800 -22.65 -9.19 17.01
N ASN A 801 -21.64 -8.69 17.73
CA ASN A 801 -21.81 -8.25 19.10
C ASN A 801 -22.49 -6.87 19.08
N GLU A 802 -23.75 -6.80 19.49
CA GLU A 802 -24.58 -5.60 19.41
C GLU A 802 -24.04 -4.42 20.23
N ASN A 803 -23.31 -4.69 21.31
CA ASN A 803 -22.75 -3.65 22.18
C ASN A 803 -21.51 -2.99 21.56
N THR A 804 -20.74 -3.74 20.79
CA THR A 804 -19.47 -3.27 20.22
C THR A 804 -19.53 -3.01 18.72
N GLY A 805 -20.58 -3.47 18.03
CA GLY A 805 -20.70 -3.41 16.57
C GLY A 805 -19.58 -4.15 15.85
N VAL A 806 -19.08 -5.24 16.44
CA VAL A 806 -17.97 -6.04 15.89
C VAL A 806 -18.48 -7.42 15.51
N ILE A 807 -17.99 -7.99 14.42
CA ILE A 807 -18.28 -9.39 14.06
C ILE A 807 -17.62 -10.30 15.10
N SER A 808 -18.42 -11.03 15.86
CA SER A 808 -17.96 -11.93 16.92
C SER A 808 -17.64 -13.34 16.42
N SER A 809 -18.44 -13.84 15.48
CA SER A 809 -18.28 -15.18 14.91
C SER A 809 -18.80 -15.24 13.48
N PHE A 810 -18.31 -16.21 12.72
CA PHE A 810 -18.88 -16.60 11.44
C PHE A 810 -19.50 -18.00 11.52
N THR A 811 -20.59 -18.18 10.78
CA THR A 811 -21.19 -19.48 10.50
C THR A 811 -21.06 -19.78 9.01
N SER A 812 -20.28 -20.79 8.67
CA SER A 812 -20.15 -21.31 7.31
C SER A 812 -21.11 -22.50 7.15
N ARG A 813 -22.18 -22.31 6.39
CA ARG A 813 -23.22 -23.31 6.15
C ARG A 813 -23.02 -23.97 4.80
N VAL A 814 -22.62 -25.25 4.80
CA VAL A 814 -22.48 -26.07 3.60
C VAL A 814 -23.77 -26.84 3.36
N LYS A 815 -24.54 -26.43 2.35
CA LYS A 815 -25.75 -27.11 1.89
C LYS A 815 -25.36 -28.18 0.87
N ILE A 816 -25.65 -29.44 1.17
CA ILE A 816 -25.36 -30.56 0.28
C ILE A 816 -26.45 -30.63 -0.79
N LEU A 817 -26.06 -30.65 -2.06
CA LEU A 817 -26.97 -30.66 -3.21
C LEU A 817 -27.11 -32.07 -3.81
N SER A 818 -26.05 -32.86 -3.83
CA SER A 818 -26.04 -34.21 -4.43
C SER A 818 -26.67 -35.28 -3.55
N GLU A 819 -27.49 -36.18 -4.12
CA GLU A 819 -28.27 -37.16 -3.35
C GLU A 819 -27.44 -38.24 -2.64
N GLN A 820 -26.33 -38.69 -3.24
CA GLN A 820 -25.47 -39.70 -2.60
C GLN A 820 -24.94 -39.24 -1.23
N PRO A 821 -24.28 -38.07 -1.09
CA PRO A 821 -23.89 -37.56 0.23
C PRO A 821 -25.07 -37.17 1.13
N LYS A 822 -26.23 -36.76 0.59
CA LYS A 822 -27.44 -36.54 1.39
C LYS A 822 -27.92 -37.84 2.06
N ALA A 823 -27.93 -38.95 1.33
CA ALA A 823 -28.31 -40.26 1.85
C ALA A 823 -27.37 -40.68 2.99
N LEU A 824 -26.06 -40.59 2.78
CA LEU A 824 -25.06 -40.87 3.83
C LEU A 824 -25.28 -40.03 5.10
N LEU A 825 -25.64 -38.75 4.95
CA LEU A 825 -25.89 -37.88 6.08
C LEU A 825 -27.18 -38.24 6.84
N ARG A 826 -28.24 -38.66 6.12
CA ARG A 826 -29.50 -39.16 6.70
C ARG A 826 -29.30 -40.48 7.43
N ASP A 827 -28.44 -41.36 6.91
CA ASP A 827 -28.11 -42.68 7.45
C ASP A 827 -27.21 -42.64 8.70
N GLY A 828 -26.93 -41.45 9.24
CA GLY A 828 -26.19 -41.32 10.49
C GLY A 828 -24.67 -41.23 10.33
N SER A 829 -24.13 -41.09 9.11
CA SER A 829 -22.67 -40.97 8.88
C SER A 829 -22.05 -39.87 9.76
N GLY A 830 -20.89 -40.20 10.36
CA GLY A 830 -20.11 -39.28 11.17
C GLY A 830 -19.33 -38.27 10.32
N ILE A 831 -18.97 -37.14 10.93
CA ILE A 831 -18.22 -36.07 10.27
C ILE A 831 -16.91 -35.84 11.01
N LYS A 832 -15.81 -35.87 10.26
CA LYS A 832 -14.49 -35.49 10.75
C LYS A 832 -14.19 -34.07 10.31
N ARG A 833 -13.93 -33.19 11.29
CA ARG A 833 -13.40 -31.84 11.07
C ARG A 833 -11.88 -31.89 10.99
N SER A 834 -11.31 -31.25 9.98
CA SER A 834 -9.87 -30.99 9.92
C SER A 834 -9.61 -29.53 9.56
N LEU A 835 -8.85 -28.84 10.40
CA LEU A 835 -8.33 -27.50 10.14
C LEU A 835 -7.35 -27.55 8.96
N ARG A 836 -7.55 -26.71 7.95
CA ARG A 836 -6.59 -26.52 6.83
C ARG A 836 -5.77 -25.25 7.05
N SER A 837 -6.46 -24.16 7.38
CA SER A 837 -5.88 -22.89 7.76
C SER A 837 -6.87 -22.16 8.69
N PRO A 838 -6.48 -21.06 9.34
CA PRO A 838 -7.42 -20.22 10.10
C PRO A 838 -8.61 -19.70 9.28
N PHE A 839 -8.59 -19.82 7.94
CA PHE A 839 -9.65 -19.37 7.04
C PHE A 839 -10.49 -20.52 6.46
N SER A 840 -10.07 -21.77 6.62
CA SER A 840 -10.69 -22.89 5.90
C SER A 840 -10.61 -24.22 6.65
N TYR A 841 -11.73 -24.96 6.59
CA TYR A 841 -11.89 -26.27 7.20
C TYR A 841 -12.40 -27.29 6.19
N ALA A 842 -11.88 -28.51 6.27
CA ALA A 842 -12.46 -29.66 5.60
C ALA A 842 -13.40 -30.43 6.54
N LEU A 843 -14.60 -30.72 6.03
CA LEU A 843 -15.66 -31.47 6.69
C LEU A 843 -15.87 -32.78 5.94
N SER A 844 -15.21 -33.84 6.39
CA SER A 844 -15.22 -35.14 5.71
C SER A 844 -16.28 -36.08 6.27
N LEU A 845 -17.13 -36.62 5.40
CA LEU A 845 -18.01 -37.74 5.74
C LEU A 845 -17.17 -39.02 5.86
N GLN A 846 -17.34 -39.77 6.95
CA GLN A 846 -16.53 -40.98 7.18
C GLN A 846 -16.60 -42.03 6.05
N LYS A 847 -17.72 -42.07 5.32
CA LYS A 847 -17.96 -42.99 4.19
C LYS A 847 -18.29 -42.25 2.90
N GLY A 848 -17.83 -41.01 2.74
CA GLY A 848 -18.28 -40.14 1.65
C GLY A 848 -17.31 -39.01 1.31
N PRO A 849 -17.77 -38.03 0.51
CA PRO A 849 -16.94 -36.91 0.10
C PRO A 849 -16.62 -35.97 1.25
N SER A 850 -15.65 -35.09 1.00
CA SER A 850 -15.26 -34.00 1.89
C SER A 850 -15.77 -32.67 1.34
N PHE A 851 -16.28 -31.81 2.22
CA PHE A 851 -16.72 -30.47 1.86
C PHE A 851 -15.82 -29.40 2.48
N ILE A 852 -15.76 -28.23 1.84
CA ILE A 852 -14.94 -27.11 2.31
C ILE A 852 -15.84 -26.04 2.94
N ALA A 853 -15.50 -25.63 4.15
CA ALA A 853 -16.10 -24.49 4.85
C ALA A 853 -15.06 -23.36 4.93
N ASN A 854 -15.23 -22.32 4.13
CA ASN A 854 -14.37 -21.14 4.10
C ASN A 854 -14.94 -20.02 4.97
N PHE A 855 -14.05 -19.13 5.41
CA PHE A 855 -14.33 -17.94 6.20
C PHE A 855 -13.66 -16.72 5.57
N PRO A 856 -14.31 -15.54 5.62
CA PRO A 856 -13.78 -14.31 5.04
C PRO A 856 -12.67 -13.68 5.90
N SER A 857 -12.48 -14.18 7.12
CA SER A 857 -11.40 -13.78 8.04
C SER A 857 -10.93 -14.99 8.86
N ALA A 858 -9.78 -14.83 9.52
CA ALA A 858 -9.23 -15.84 10.40
C ALA A 858 -10.17 -16.09 11.60
N VAL A 859 -10.39 -17.36 11.91
CA VAL A 859 -11.21 -17.81 13.04
C VAL A 859 -10.40 -18.65 14.03
N LEU A 860 -10.90 -18.76 15.27
CA LEU A 860 -10.26 -19.53 16.33
C LEU A 860 -10.67 -21.01 16.28
N ASP A 861 -9.71 -21.92 16.15
CA ASP A 861 -9.99 -23.36 16.14
C ASP A 861 -10.51 -23.89 17.49
N SER A 862 -10.15 -23.23 18.58
CA SER A 862 -10.61 -23.56 19.94
C SER A 862 -12.13 -23.37 20.12
N THR A 863 -12.76 -22.50 19.33
CA THR A 863 -14.19 -22.19 19.42
C THR A 863 -14.99 -22.82 18.29
N ALA A 864 -14.32 -23.40 17.28
CA ALA A 864 -14.96 -24.04 16.14
C ALA A 864 -15.86 -25.21 16.55
N ARG A 865 -17.11 -25.22 16.07
CA ARG A 865 -18.13 -26.25 16.36
C ARG A 865 -18.91 -26.63 15.11
N VAL A 866 -19.08 -27.93 14.87
CA VAL A 866 -19.87 -28.45 13.74
C VAL A 866 -21.27 -28.82 14.22
N LYS A 867 -22.30 -28.25 13.59
CA LYS A 867 -23.69 -28.67 13.73
C LYS A 867 -24.13 -29.44 12.49
N ILE A 868 -24.88 -30.52 12.70
CA ILE A 868 -25.27 -31.45 11.65
C ILE A 868 -26.79 -31.49 11.53
N ALA A 869 -27.34 -31.03 10.42
CA ALA A 869 -28.76 -31.11 10.14
C ALA A 869 -29.04 -32.26 9.16
N ARG A 870 -29.34 -33.45 9.70
CA ARG A 870 -29.51 -34.67 8.89
C ARG A 870 -30.75 -34.65 8.00
N LYS A 871 -31.89 -34.16 8.50
CA LYS A 871 -33.16 -34.12 7.75
C LYS A 871 -33.10 -33.13 6.57
N SER A 872 -32.56 -31.95 6.82
CA SER A 872 -32.44 -30.85 5.83
C SER A 872 -31.12 -30.87 5.06
N CYS A 873 -30.28 -31.90 5.30
CA CYS A 873 -29.02 -32.19 4.65
C CYS A 873 -28.02 -31.02 4.50
N TYR A 874 -27.68 -30.36 5.62
CA TYR A 874 -26.64 -29.34 5.62
C TYR A 874 -25.74 -29.44 6.86
N LEU A 875 -24.55 -28.85 6.74
CA LEU A 875 -23.54 -28.74 7.80
C LEU A 875 -23.33 -27.27 8.13
N GLU A 876 -23.19 -26.95 9.41
CA GLU A 876 -22.81 -25.60 9.85
C GLU A 876 -21.53 -25.69 10.67
N LEU A 877 -20.52 -24.93 10.27
CA LEU A 877 -19.33 -24.71 11.08
C LEU A 877 -19.40 -23.29 11.64
N VAL A 878 -19.49 -23.18 12.97
CA VAL A 878 -19.49 -21.91 13.70
C VAL A 878 -18.14 -21.74 14.38
N ALA A 879 -17.50 -20.58 14.22
CA ALA A 879 -16.25 -20.26 14.89
C ALA A 879 -16.14 -18.77 15.20
N ASP A 880 -15.53 -18.43 16.33
CA ASP A 880 -15.29 -17.04 16.72
C ASP A 880 -14.19 -16.43 15.86
N VAL A 881 -14.35 -15.15 15.54
CA VAL A 881 -13.39 -14.39 14.75
C VAL A 881 -12.12 -14.13 15.58
N ALA A 882 -10.95 -14.37 14.99
CA ALA A 882 -9.67 -14.07 15.62
C ALA A 882 -9.39 -12.57 15.54
N LYS A 883 -9.23 -11.93 16.71
CA LYS A 883 -8.91 -10.50 16.81
C LYS A 883 -7.39 -10.28 16.69
N PRO A 884 -6.92 -9.04 16.50
CA PRO A 884 -5.48 -8.73 16.41
C PRO A 884 -4.63 -9.33 17.54
N ASN A 885 -5.16 -9.33 18.78
CA ASN A 885 -4.46 -9.91 19.94
C ASN A 885 -4.39 -11.45 19.91
N ASP A 886 -5.28 -12.11 19.17
CA ASP A 886 -5.30 -13.57 19.03
C ASP A 886 -4.35 -14.05 17.92
N TRP A 887 -4.03 -13.19 16.94
CA TRP A 887 -3.22 -13.56 15.76
C TRP A 887 -1.86 -14.18 16.09
N PRO A 888 -1.07 -13.68 17.08
CA PRO A 888 0.18 -14.33 17.47
C PRO A 888 0.00 -15.79 17.91
N THR A 889 -1.17 -16.13 18.46
CA THR A 889 -1.51 -17.45 18.99
C THR A 889 -2.13 -18.40 17.96
N LEU A 890 -2.50 -17.90 16.78
CA LEU A 890 -3.04 -18.72 15.72
C LEU A 890 -2.03 -19.80 15.33
N ARG A 891 -2.52 -21.04 15.24
CA ARG A 891 -1.81 -22.17 14.65
C ARG A 891 -1.81 -22.03 13.13
N SER A 892 -1.17 -20.97 12.65
CA SER A 892 -0.96 -20.66 11.23
C SER A 892 0.51 -20.86 10.91
N PRO A 893 0.84 -21.42 9.72
CA PRO A 893 2.21 -21.42 9.24
C PRO A 893 2.73 -19.97 9.17
N MET A 894 4.01 -19.78 9.49
CA MET A 894 4.68 -18.48 9.35
C MET A 894 4.75 -18.04 7.89
N TYR A 895 4.93 -19.00 6.97
CA TYR A 895 5.08 -18.75 5.54
C TYR A 895 4.14 -19.63 4.72
N PRO A 896 2.82 -19.37 4.75
CA PRO A 896 1.86 -20.19 4.03
C PRO A 896 2.12 -20.17 2.53
N VAL A 897 2.08 -21.38 1.95
CA VAL A 897 2.08 -21.61 0.50
C VAL A 897 0.72 -22.18 0.12
N LEU A 898 0.07 -21.51 -0.82
CA LEU A 898 -1.26 -21.86 -1.28
C LEU A 898 -1.18 -22.54 -2.64
N LEU A 899 -2.18 -23.34 -2.97
CA LEU A 899 -2.35 -23.82 -4.34
C LEU A 899 -3.40 -22.97 -5.03
N ASP A 900 -3.03 -22.44 -6.18
CA ASP A 900 -3.93 -21.65 -7.01
C ASP A 900 -3.84 -22.07 -8.47
N GLU A 901 -4.97 -22.51 -9.05
CA GLU A 901 -5.02 -23.11 -10.40
C GLU A 901 -3.96 -24.22 -10.62
N GLY A 902 -3.69 -25.01 -9.59
CA GLY A 902 -2.65 -26.06 -9.63
C GLY A 902 -1.21 -25.55 -9.59
N SER A 903 -0.99 -24.27 -9.29
CA SER A 903 0.35 -23.69 -9.10
C SER A 903 0.58 -23.28 -7.65
N PRO A 904 1.74 -23.58 -7.04
CA PRO A 904 2.09 -23.06 -5.73
C PRO A 904 2.29 -21.54 -5.74
N VAL A 905 1.69 -20.87 -4.75
CA VAL A 905 1.72 -19.42 -4.58
C VAL A 905 2.18 -19.08 -3.17
N LEU A 906 3.21 -18.23 -3.08
CA LEU A 906 3.67 -17.67 -1.82
C LEU A 906 2.69 -16.61 -1.34
N TRP A 907 2.16 -16.76 -0.12
CA TRP A 907 1.20 -15.78 0.38
C TRP A 907 1.88 -14.53 0.95
N ASN A 908 2.99 -14.69 1.67
CA ASN A 908 3.68 -13.58 2.37
C ASN A 908 5.21 -13.56 2.20
N MET A 909 5.77 -14.54 1.48
CA MET A 909 7.21 -14.63 1.23
C MET A 909 7.54 -14.05 -0.15
N PRO A 910 8.40 -13.03 -0.25
CA PRO A 910 8.85 -12.51 -1.53
C PRO A 910 9.67 -13.53 -2.31
N ARG A 911 9.47 -13.59 -3.63
CA ARG A 911 10.36 -14.32 -4.53
C ARG A 911 11.69 -13.63 -4.72
N LEU A 912 12.71 -14.44 -4.93
CA LEU A 912 14.07 -14.01 -5.17
C LEU A 912 14.65 -14.72 -6.39
N ASN A 913 15.24 -13.93 -7.28
CA ASN A 913 16.22 -14.45 -8.22
C ASN A 913 17.57 -14.55 -7.51
N VAL A 914 17.82 -15.67 -6.83
CA VAL A 914 19.00 -15.88 -5.99
C VAL A 914 20.30 -15.68 -6.77
N SER A 915 20.33 -16.05 -8.06
CA SER A 915 21.50 -15.89 -8.91
C SER A 915 21.85 -14.43 -9.25
N SER A 916 20.92 -13.49 -9.04
CA SER A 916 21.17 -12.05 -9.26
C SER A 916 21.51 -11.26 -8.00
N LEU A 917 21.44 -11.88 -6.81
CA LEU A 917 21.72 -11.19 -5.56
C LEU A 917 23.23 -11.07 -5.31
N PRO A 918 23.72 -9.94 -4.76
CA PRO A 918 25.12 -9.80 -4.37
C PRO A 918 25.54 -10.84 -3.31
N ILE A 919 26.69 -11.49 -3.49
CA ILE A 919 27.26 -12.43 -2.52
C ILE A 919 28.06 -11.63 -1.47
N ILE A 920 27.77 -11.89 -0.21
CA ILE A 920 28.45 -11.28 0.93
C ILE A 920 29.77 -12.02 1.18
N ASP A 921 30.87 -11.28 1.14
CA ASP A 921 32.21 -11.79 1.43
C ASP A 921 32.43 -11.91 2.95
N LEU A 922 32.65 -13.13 3.41
CA LEU A 922 32.89 -13.44 4.82
C LEU A 922 34.37 -13.58 5.17
N SER A 923 35.28 -13.53 4.19
CA SER A 923 36.72 -13.77 4.38
C SER A 923 37.39 -12.78 5.34
N SER A 924 36.84 -11.56 5.43
CA SER A 924 37.34 -10.48 6.28
C SER A 924 36.55 -10.28 7.58
N ALA A 925 35.56 -11.12 7.86
CA ALA A 925 34.71 -10.97 9.04
C ALA A 925 35.51 -11.21 10.34
N SER A 926 34.98 -10.75 11.48
CA SER A 926 35.56 -11.06 12.80
C SER A 926 35.18 -12.47 13.26
N SER A 927 35.81 -12.98 14.31
CA SER A 927 35.38 -14.24 14.95
C SER A 927 33.96 -14.18 15.53
N LYS A 928 33.38 -12.98 15.69
CA LYS A 928 31.97 -12.80 16.07
C LYS A 928 31.05 -12.57 14.85
N GLY A 929 31.60 -12.49 13.63
CA GLY A 929 30.89 -12.09 12.42
C GLY A 929 30.81 -10.55 12.23
N PRO A 930 30.16 -10.07 11.16
CA PRO A 930 29.97 -8.64 10.89
C PRO A 930 28.98 -7.99 11.87
N ILE A 931 29.25 -6.74 12.27
CA ILE A 931 28.41 -5.98 13.23
C ILE A 931 26.99 -5.77 12.70
N TRP A 932 26.84 -5.29 11.46
CA TRP A 932 25.52 -5.10 10.83
C TRP A 932 24.67 -6.38 10.85
N LEU A 933 25.30 -7.55 10.68
CA LEU A 933 24.59 -8.84 10.68
C LEU A 933 24.12 -9.19 12.09
N GLN A 934 24.95 -8.99 13.11
CA GLN A 934 24.54 -9.19 14.51
C GLN A 934 23.37 -8.28 14.89
N GLN A 935 23.43 -7.01 14.49
CA GLN A 935 22.35 -6.05 14.70
C GLN A 935 21.07 -6.52 13.99
N LEU A 936 21.17 -6.94 12.73
CA LEU A 936 20.02 -7.46 11.97
C LEU A 936 19.39 -8.68 12.66
N LEU A 937 20.21 -9.64 13.09
CA LEU A 937 19.73 -10.83 13.78
C LEU A 937 19.08 -10.52 15.13
N ALA A 938 19.59 -9.54 15.89
CA ALA A 938 18.96 -9.10 17.13
C ALA A 938 17.51 -8.60 16.89
N THR A 939 17.28 -7.93 15.76
CA THR A 939 15.94 -7.43 15.39
C THR A 939 14.95 -8.50 14.90
N MET A 940 15.36 -9.77 14.81
CA MET A 940 14.42 -10.90 14.61
C MET A 940 13.46 -11.08 15.79
N LEU A 941 13.83 -10.55 16.96
CA LEU A 941 13.01 -10.56 18.16
C LEU A 941 12.40 -9.17 18.38
N SER A 942 11.10 -9.16 18.65
CA SER A 942 10.42 -7.99 19.23
C SER A 942 10.80 -7.80 20.71
N GLU A 943 10.46 -6.65 21.31
CA GLU A 943 10.68 -6.42 22.75
C GLU A 943 10.03 -7.52 23.62
N ARG A 944 8.81 -7.93 23.26
CA ARG A 944 8.07 -8.98 23.97
C ARG A 944 8.74 -10.35 23.82
N GLU A 945 9.18 -10.69 22.61
CA GLU A 945 9.90 -11.94 22.35
C GLU A 945 11.25 -11.97 23.05
N LEU A 946 11.96 -10.84 23.09
CA LEU A 946 13.22 -10.71 23.83
C LEU A 946 13.00 -10.92 25.32
N ALA A 947 11.97 -10.31 25.92
CA ALA A 947 11.62 -10.53 27.33
C ALA A 947 11.32 -12.01 27.62
N LEU A 948 10.56 -12.69 26.75
CA LEU A 948 10.29 -14.12 26.85
C LEU A 948 11.55 -14.99 26.69
N ASN A 949 12.52 -14.50 25.91
CA ASN A 949 13.79 -15.19 25.66
C ASN A 949 14.73 -15.10 26.87
N LEU A 950 14.77 -13.94 27.54
CA LEU A 950 15.56 -13.69 28.74
C LEU A 950 14.94 -14.36 29.98
N ASP A 951 13.60 -14.35 30.12
CA ASP A 951 12.88 -14.91 31.26
C ASP A 951 11.99 -16.10 30.86
N SER A 952 12.60 -17.29 30.87
CA SER A 952 11.93 -18.55 30.49
C SER A 952 10.68 -18.90 31.34
N PRO A 953 10.57 -18.52 32.63
CA PRO A 953 9.33 -18.63 33.41
C PRO A 953 8.10 -17.87 32.90
N LEU A 954 8.25 -16.81 32.09
CA LEU A 954 7.10 -16.00 31.64
C LEU A 954 6.05 -16.85 30.89
N ALA A 955 4.78 -16.65 31.20
CA ALA A 955 3.70 -17.40 30.55
C ALA A 955 3.55 -17.01 29.07
N ALA A 956 3.56 -18.00 28.18
CA ALA A 956 3.29 -17.82 26.74
C ALA A 956 2.63 -19.08 26.18
N SER A 957 1.87 -18.95 25.10
CA SER A 957 1.26 -20.11 24.44
C SER A 957 2.33 -21.02 23.81
N PRO A 958 2.07 -22.33 23.65
CA PRO A 958 3.00 -23.24 22.99
C PRO A 958 3.40 -22.78 21.58
N SER A 959 2.47 -22.19 20.82
CA SER A 959 2.75 -21.65 19.49
C SER A 959 3.73 -20.48 19.52
N VAL A 960 3.57 -19.55 20.47
CA VAL A 960 4.50 -18.41 20.65
C VAL A 960 5.89 -18.91 21.04
N ARG A 961 5.97 -19.88 21.97
CA ARG A 961 7.26 -20.50 22.37
C ARG A 961 7.93 -21.23 21.20
N ALA A 962 7.17 -21.96 20.39
CA ALA A 962 7.71 -22.66 19.22
C ALA A 962 8.24 -21.67 18.16
N LYS A 963 7.52 -20.57 17.87
CA LYS A 963 7.99 -19.53 16.93
C LYS A 963 9.27 -18.85 17.45
N LEU A 964 9.37 -18.60 18.76
CA LEU A 964 10.57 -18.04 19.37
C LEU A 964 11.77 -19.00 19.28
N GLU A 965 11.58 -20.29 19.60
CA GLU A 965 12.63 -21.31 19.47
C GLU A 965 13.09 -21.45 18.00
N PHE A 966 12.14 -21.46 17.05
CA PHE A 966 12.43 -21.45 15.61
C PHE A 966 13.28 -20.24 15.19
N LYS A 967 12.93 -19.02 15.64
CA LYS A 967 13.72 -17.81 15.39
C LYS A 967 15.12 -17.90 15.99
N ASN A 968 15.27 -18.41 17.21
CA ASN A 968 16.57 -18.60 17.85
C ASN A 968 17.46 -19.60 17.10
N MET A 969 16.88 -20.68 16.55
CA MET A 969 17.61 -21.63 15.70
C MET A 969 18.09 -20.97 14.40
N LEU A 970 17.27 -20.12 13.78
CA LEU A 970 17.69 -19.33 12.62
C LEU A 970 18.81 -18.34 12.99
N VAL A 971 18.69 -17.60 14.10
CA VAL A 971 19.77 -16.72 14.59
C VAL A 971 21.08 -17.50 14.75
N ASN A 972 21.03 -18.70 15.34
CA ASN A 972 22.20 -19.57 15.47
C ASN A 972 22.81 -19.95 14.10
N MET A 973 21.96 -20.32 13.14
CA MET A 973 22.38 -20.72 11.80
C MET A 973 23.08 -19.57 11.07
N PHE A 974 22.48 -18.38 11.05
CA PHE A 974 23.06 -17.18 10.42
C PHE A 974 24.33 -16.71 11.14
N ALA A 975 24.31 -16.63 12.47
CA ALA A 975 25.44 -16.15 13.25
C ALA A 975 26.65 -17.09 13.17
N SER A 976 26.44 -18.42 13.13
CA SER A 976 27.52 -19.40 12.99
C SER A 976 28.07 -19.47 11.56
N PHE A 977 27.21 -19.28 10.55
CA PHE A 977 27.66 -19.26 9.15
C PHE A 977 28.43 -17.97 8.82
N GLY A 978 28.05 -16.83 9.42
CA GLY A 978 28.66 -15.53 9.19
C GLY A 978 30.00 -15.27 9.90
N GLN A 979 30.61 -16.27 10.55
CA GLN A 979 31.92 -16.15 11.20
C GLN A 979 33.06 -16.34 10.17
N SER A 980 34.31 -16.08 10.58
CA SER A 980 35.49 -16.17 9.70
C SER A 980 36.59 -17.08 10.24
N ASP A 981 36.43 -17.68 11.42
CA ASP A 981 37.47 -18.43 12.13
C ASP A 981 37.75 -19.83 11.54
N GLY A 982 37.29 -20.09 10.31
CA GLY A 982 37.39 -21.39 9.64
C GLY A 982 36.44 -22.46 10.21
N ARG A 983 35.55 -22.11 11.14
CA ARG A 983 34.52 -23.00 11.72
C ARG A 983 33.13 -22.74 11.17
N ASN A 984 33.02 -22.18 9.96
CA ASN A 984 31.72 -21.92 9.33
C ASN A 984 31.00 -23.25 9.16
N VAL A 985 29.99 -23.45 10.01
CA VAL A 985 29.19 -24.65 9.96
C VAL A 985 28.34 -24.55 8.71
N GLN A 986 28.69 -25.35 7.71
CA GLN A 986 27.97 -25.41 6.44
C GLN A 986 26.85 -26.46 6.46
N ILE A 987 26.89 -27.42 7.39
CA ILE A 987 25.96 -28.55 7.43
C ILE A 987 25.21 -28.57 8.76
N TYR A 988 23.88 -28.51 8.69
CA TYR A 988 23.00 -28.59 9.86
C TYR A 988 22.08 -29.79 9.75
N THR A 989 21.90 -30.52 10.85
CA THR A 989 20.89 -31.57 10.95
C THR A 989 19.83 -31.14 11.94
N ILE A 990 18.55 -31.36 11.61
CA ILE A 990 17.44 -31.06 12.52
C ILE A 990 16.80 -32.37 12.97
N ASP A 991 16.76 -32.59 14.29
CA ASP A 991 16.16 -33.75 14.94
C ASP A 991 15.14 -33.34 16.02
N CYS A 992 14.27 -34.28 16.39
CA CYS A 992 13.23 -34.05 17.39
C CYS A 992 13.58 -34.76 18.72
N TYR A 993 13.18 -34.20 19.86
CA TYR A 993 13.34 -34.88 21.15
C TYR A 993 12.53 -36.19 21.24
N LYS A 994 11.31 -36.21 20.68
CA LYS A 994 10.38 -37.35 20.79
C LYS A 994 10.64 -38.43 19.73
N GLU A 995 10.97 -38.03 18.52
CA GLU A 995 11.19 -38.93 17.38
C GLU A 995 12.70 -39.10 17.16
N ARG A 996 13.22 -40.33 17.25
CA ARG A 996 14.65 -40.58 17.08
C ARG A 996 15.05 -40.50 15.61
N GLY A 997 16.11 -39.73 15.31
CA GLY A 997 16.70 -39.64 13.97
C GLY A 997 16.62 -38.24 13.35
N VAL A 998 17.52 -38.00 12.40
CA VAL A 998 17.56 -36.75 11.62
C VAL A 998 16.38 -36.71 10.66
N GLN A 999 15.65 -35.59 10.63
CA GLN A 999 14.50 -35.42 9.72
C GLN A 999 14.83 -34.52 8.52
N MET A 1000 15.84 -33.67 8.64
CA MET A 1000 16.28 -32.79 7.56
C MET A 1000 17.77 -32.48 7.71
N VAL A 1001 18.44 -32.33 6.57
CA VAL A 1001 19.83 -31.86 6.48
C VAL A 1001 19.86 -30.60 5.63
N PHE A 1002 20.46 -29.53 6.12
CA PHE A 1002 20.68 -28.28 5.38
C PHE A 1002 22.16 -28.14 5.03
N PHE A 1003 22.42 -27.75 3.79
CA PHE A 1003 23.74 -27.45 3.25
C PHE A 1003 23.76 -25.99 2.85
N LEU A 1004 24.52 -25.17 3.59
CA LEU A 1004 24.63 -23.73 3.38
C LEU A 1004 25.80 -23.45 2.44
N SER A 1005 25.53 -22.78 1.32
CA SER A 1005 26.54 -22.46 0.30
C SER A 1005 27.02 -21.02 0.44
N LYS A 1006 26.09 -20.06 0.44
CA LYS A 1006 26.43 -18.62 0.39
C LYS A 1006 25.53 -17.77 1.27
N LEU A 1007 26.05 -16.63 1.72
CA LEU A 1007 25.26 -15.55 2.30
C LEU A 1007 25.09 -14.45 1.24
N LEU A 1008 23.86 -14.03 0.99
CA LEU A 1008 23.48 -13.08 -0.06
C LEU A 1008 22.78 -11.86 0.54
N LEU A 1009 22.85 -10.75 -0.18
CA LEU A 1009 22.13 -9.52 0.16
C LEU A 1009 20.84 -9.42 -0.67
N ASP A 1010 19.67 -9.53 -0.03
CA ASP A 1010 18.40 -9.17 -0.63
C ASP A 1010 18.20 -7.66 -0.51
N VAL A 1011 18.61 -6.96 -1.57
CA VAL A 1011 18.54 -5.51 -1.66
C VAL A 1011 17.10 -4.97 -1.66
N SER A 1012 16.14 -5.72 -2.22
CA SER A 1012 14.73 -5.29 -2.33
C SER A 1012 14.03 -5.33 -0.97
N ASN A 1013 14.25 -6.39 -0.19
CA ASN A 1013 13.67 -6.52 1.16
C ASN A 1013 14.63 -6.08 2.28
N ARG A 1014 15.81 -5.55 1.92
CA ARG A 1014 16.79 -4.96 2.86
C ARG A 1014 17.21 -5.94 3.96
N THR A 1015 17.53 -7.18 3.57
CA THR A 1015 17.87 -8.26 4.51
C THR A 1015 18.92 -9.20 3.93
N ALA A 1016 19.42 -10.13 4.76
CA ALA A 1016 20.33 -11.19 4.34
C ALA A 1016 19.55 -12.47 3.97
N VAL A 1017 20.15 -13.31 3.12
CA VAL A 1017 19.58 -14.59 2.66
C VAL A 1017 20.68 -15.65 2.64
N LEU A 1018 20.42 -16.82 3.22
CA LEU A 1018 21.24 -18.01 3.01
C LEU A 1018 20.79 -18.71 1.73
N ASP A 1019 21.69 -18.84 0.77
CA ASP A 1019 21.53 -19.75 -0.37
C ASP A 1019 21.96 -21.15 0.09
N ALA A 1020 20.98 -22.04 0.17
CA ALA A 1020 21.16 -23.34 0.76
C ALA A 1020 20.46 -24.43 -0.06
N ALA A 1021 20.75 -25.68 0.27
CA ALA A 1021 20.02 -26.84 -0.20
C ALA A 1021 19.54 -27.64 1.01
N VAL A 1022 18.34 -28.22 0.90
CA VAL A 1022 17.77 -29.09 1.91
C VAL A 1022 17.61 -30.50 1.37
N LEU A 1023 17.93 -31.48 2.21
CA LEU A 1023 17.62 -32.89 2.01
C LEU A 1023 16.60 -33.29 3.10
N PRO A 1024 15.30 -33.34 2.78
CA PRO A 1024 14.29 -33.91 3.68
C PRO A 1024 14.52 -35.42 3.81
N VAL A 1025 14.66 -35.93 5.04
CA VAL A 1025 14.95 -37.35 5.27
C VAL A 1025 13.64 -38.13 5.35
N HIS A 1026 13.47 -39.09 4.43
CA HIS A 1026 12.34 -40.00 4.42
C HIS A 1026 12.71 -41.34 5.06
N ALA A 1027 11.70 -42.14 5.41
CA ALA A 1027 11.92 -43.45 6.05
C ALA A 1027 12.83 -44.37 5.22
N ASP A 1028 12.68 -44.32 3.89
CA ASP A 1028 13.43 -45.16 2.95
C ASP A 1028 14.91 -44.74 2.82
N ASP A 1029 15.21 -43.44 3.01
CA ASP A 1029 16.55 -42.85 2.79
C ASP A 1029 17.37 -42.73 4.09
N LEU A 1030 16.75 -42.96 5.26
CA LEU A 1030 17.34 -42.67 6.58
C LEU A 1030 18.71 -43.33 6.81
N MET A 1031 18.87 -44.59 6.37
CA MET A 1031 20.13 -45.34 6.54
C MET A 1031 21.25 -44.83 5.65
N ASP A 1032 20.95 -44.43 4.42
CA ASP A 1032 21.92 -43.90 3.48
C ASP A 1032 22.36 -42.49 3.90
N VAL A 1033 21.41 -41.64 4.31
CA VAL A 1033 21.71 -40.31 4.86
C VAL A 1033 22.55 -40.42 6.14
N THR A 1034 22.21 -41.33 7.05
CA THR A 1034 23.00 -41.53 8.28
C THR A 1034 24.44 -41.95 7.97
N ARG A 1035 24.64 -42.86 7.01
CA ARG A 1035 25.99 -43.24 6.55
C ARG A 1035 26.75 -42.06 5.95
N ALA A 1036 26.09 -41.24 5.13
CA ALA A 1036 26.69 -40.04 4.55
C ALA A 1036 27.09 -39.01 5.61
N LEU A 1037 26.26 -38.80 6.64
CA LEU A 1037 26.56 -37.89 7.77
C LEU A 1037 27.74 -38.36 8.64
N ILE A 1038 27.92 -39.68 8.81
CA ILE A 1038 29.10 -40.23 9.50
C ILE A 1038 30.35 -40.01 8.67
N ALA A 1039 30.31 -40.35 7.38
CA ALA A 1039 31.44 -40.14 6.47
C ALA A 1039 31.86 -38.66 6.41
N LEU A 1040 30.89 -37.75 6.47
CA LEU A 1040 31.08 -36.29 6.59
C LEU A 1040 31.89 -35.89 7.82
N SER A 1041 31.56 -36.47 8.97
CA SER A 1041 32.30 -36.23 10.21
C SER A 1041 33.74 -36.74 10.11
N ASP A 1042 33.96 -37.86 9.43
CA ASP A 1042 35.27 -38.49 9.28
C ASP A 1042 36.22 -37.67 8.37
N ILE A 1043 35.68 -36.94 7.39
CA ILE A 1043 36.44 -36.06 6.47
C ILE A 1043 36.56 -34.61 6.95
N GLY A 1044 36.20 -34.32 8.21
CA GLY A 1044 36.41 -33.00 8.83
C GLY A 1044 35.29 -31.98 8.62
N HIS A 1045 34.12 -32.41 8.14
CA HIS A 1045 32.92 -31.57 7.99
C HIS A 1045 31.78 -32.05 8.90
N PRO A 1046 31.94 -32.02 10.25
CA PRO A 1046 30.92 -32.57 11.15
C PRO A 1046 29.62 -31.74 11.08
N PRO A 1047 28.46 -32.39 10.89
CA PRO A 1047 27.18 -31.70 10.90
C PRO A 1047 26.85 -31.16 12.30
N LYS A 1048 26.32 -29.94 12.39
CA LYS A 1048 25.81 -29.38 13.64
C LYS A 1048 24.35 -29.77 13.85
N GLY A 1049 24.10 -30.58 14.88
CA GLY A 1049 22.75 -30.97 15.28
C GLY A 1049 22.01 -29.84 15.98
N LEU A 1050 20.80 -29.53 15.49
CA LEU A 1050 19.83 -28.66 16.11
C LEU A 1050 18.63 -29.50 16.58
N ARG A 1051 18.57 -29.77 17.88
CA ARG A 1051 17.53 -30.59 18.48
C ARG A 1051 16.38 -29.76 19.00
N THR A 1052 15.16 -30.14 18.65
CA THR A 1052 13.98 -29.31 18.90
C THR A 1052 12.72 -30.09 19.30
N SER A 1053 11.70 -29.36 19.72
CA SER A 1053 10.37 -29.90 20.04
C SER A 1053 9.57 -30.27 18.77
N GLN A 1054 8.48 -31.02 18.93
CA GLN A 1054 7.64 -31.42 17.80
C GLN A 1054 7.00 -30.22 17.10
N ASP A 1055 6.55 -29.21 17.87
CA ASP A 1055 5.87 -28.04 17.33
C ASP A 1055 6.81 -27.19 16.47
N VAL A 1056 8.08 -27.09 16.86
CA VAL A 1056 9.11 -26.39 16.10
C VAL A 1056 9.52 -27.19 14.85
N MET A 1057 9.62 -28.52 14.96
CA MET A 1057 9.82 -29.39 13.80
C MET A 1057 8.73 -29.21 12.74
N TRP A 1058 7.47 -29.00 13.15
CA TRP A 1058 6.39 -28.67 12.23
C TRP A 1058 6.60 -27.31 11.55
N LEU A 1059 7.01 -26.26 12.28
CA LEU A 1059 7.33 -24.96 11.69
C LEU A 1059 8.42 -25.06 10.62
N TRP A 1060 9.46 -25.87 10.85
CA TRP A 1060 10.49 -26.15 9.84
C TRP A 1060 9.88 -26.78 8.58
N LYS A 1061 9.06 -27.84 8.74
CA LYS A 1061 8.42 -28.53 7.59
C LYS A 1061 7.44 -27.63 6.84
N GLU A 1062 6.76 -26.72 7.54
CA GLU A 1062 5.84 -25.73 6.95
C GLU A 1062 6.59 -24.61 6.23
N ALA A 1063 7.80 -24.24 6.65
CA ALA A 1063 8.62 -23.22 6.00
C ALA A 1063 9.32 -23.72 4.73
N LEU A 1064 9.62 -25.03 4.63
CA LEU A 1064 10.37 -25.61 3.49
C LEU A 1064 9.74 -25.33 2.11
N PRO A 1065 8.42 -25.51 1.90
CA PRO A 1065 7.81 -25.17 0.61
C PRO A 1065 7.99 -23.70 0.26
N ALA A 1066 7.88 -22.78 1.23
CA ALA A 1066 8.03 -21.35 0.98
C ALA A 1066 9.47 -20.99 0.59
N TRP A 1067 10.47 -21.55 1.29
CA TRP A 1067 11.87 -21.33 0.95
C TRP A 1067 12.29 -21.96 -0.36
N THR A 1068 11.61 -23.02 -0.80
CA THR A 1068 11.81 -23.65 -2.11
C THR A 1068 11.18 -22.82 -3.23
N GLU A 1069 9.87 -22.52 -3.12
CA GLU A 1069 9.12 -21.81 -4.15
C GLU A 1069 9.60 -20.37 -4.36
N ARG A 1070 10.19 -19.74 -3.34
CA ARG A 1070 10.72 -18.37 -3.48
C ARG A 1070 11.96 -18.27 -4.36
N CYS A 1071 12.77 -19.34 -4.48
CA CYS A 1071 13.98 -19.34 -5.30
C CYS A 1071 13.92 -20.33 -6.47
N ARG A 1072 12.73 -20.85 -6.78
CA ARG A 1072 12.50 -21.85 -7.81
C ARG A 1072 12.94 -21.35 -9.19
N THR A 1073 13.73 -22.17 -9.89
CA THR A 1073 14.19 -21.96 -11.27
C THR A 1073 13.82 -23.11 -12.21
N TRP A 1074 12.84 -23.93 -11.81
CA TRP A 1074 12.35 -25.13 -12.51
C TRP A 1074 10.84 -25.15 -12.49
N ASP A 1075 10.17 -25.86 -13.41
CA ASP A 1075 8.71 -25.93 -13.47
C ASP A 1075 8.13 -27.18 -12.80
N HIS A 1076 6.93 -27.04 -12.23
CA HIS A 1076 6.19 -28.18 -11.69
C HIS A 1076 5.77 -29.13 -12.80
N LYS A 1077 5.99 -30.43 -12.60
CA LYS A 1077 5.61 -31.48 -13.55
C LYS A 1077 4.09 -31.71 -13.50
N PRO A 1078 3.45 -32.18 -14.58
CA PRO A 1078 2.03 -32.58 -14.55
C PRO A 1078 1.70 -33.63 -13.47
N SER A 1079 2.69 -34.45 -13.09
CA SER A 1079 2.60 -35.44 -12.02
C SER A 1079 2.94 -34.88 -10.62
N CYS A 1080 3.02 -33.57 -10.45
CA CYS A 1080 3.38 -32.94 -9.17
C CYS A 1080 2.43 -33.37 -8.05
N GLU A 1081 3.01 -33.83 -6.94
CA GLU A 1081 2.27 -34.36 -5.80
C GLU A 1081 1.46 -33.27 -5.09
N TYR A 1082 1.94 -32.02 -5.09
CA TYR A 1082 1.16 -30.89 -4.57
C TYR A 1082 -0.16 -30.75 -5.32
N VAL A 1083 -0.11 -30.82 -6.66
CA VAL A 1083 -1.30 -30.69 -7.51
C VAL A 1083 -2.21 -31.90 -7.34
N ALA A 1084 -1.65 -33.11 -7.32
CA ALA A 1084 -2.41 -34.35 -7.19
C ALA A 1084 -3.14 -34.45 -5.84
N THR A 1085 -2.52 -33.96 -4.75
CA THR A 1085 -3.10 -34.06 -3.40
C THR A 1085 -3.88 -32.83 -2.99
N GLY A 1086 -3.58 -31.66 -3.56
CA GLY A 1086 -4.11 -30.38 -3.12
C GLY A 1086 -3.57 -29.93 -1.76
N ILE A 1087 -2.39 -30.42 -1.32
CA ILE A 1087 -1.84 -30.19 0.02
C ILE A 1087 -0.40 -29.68 -0.09
N ILE A 1088 -0.09 -28.60 0.64
CA ILE A 1088 1.27 -28.08 0.83
C ILE A 1088 1.44 -27.69 2.32
N PRO A 1089 2.52 -28.14 3.01
CA PRO A 1089 3.44 -29.21 2.62
C PRO A 1089 2.71 -30.56 2.46
N LEU A 1090 3.29 -31.52 1.75
CA LEU A 1090 2.65 -32.85 1.54
C LEU A 1090 2.36 -33.57 2.87
N SER A 1091 3.29 -33.48 3.82
CA SER A 1091 3.12 -33.97 5.18
C SER A 1091 4.06 -33.27 6.15
N VAL A 1092 3.66 -33.21 7.42
CA VAL A 1092 4.50 -32.79 8.54
C VAL A 1092 4.87 -33.96 9.46
N LYS A 1093 4.40 -35.17 9.18
CA LYS A 1093 4.65 -36.37 9.99
C LYS A 1093 6.07 -36.91 9.81
N TYR A 1094 6.53 -37.70 10.76
CA TYR A 1094 7.83 -38.36 10.71
C TYR A 1094 7.93 -39.35 9.56
N GLY A 1095 9.07 -39.35 8.84
CA GLY A 1095 9.38 -40.28 7.75
C GLY A 1095 8.59 -40.08 6.45
N GLU A 1096 7.51 -39.29 6.47
CA GLU A 1096 6.72 -38.95 5.29
C GLU A 1096 7.35 -37.81 4.48
N ARG A 1097 6.97 -37.70 3.21
CA ARG A 1097 7.48 -36.69 2.29
C ARG A 1097 6.90 -35.31 2.57
N VAL A 1098 7.75 -34.28 2.58
CA VAL A 1098 7.38 -32.89 2.88
C VAL A 1098 7.20 -32.06 1.59
N LEU A 1099 8.14 -32.19 0.66
CA LEU A 1099 8.20 -31.44 -0.61
C LEU A 1099 7.75 -32.31 -1.79
N CYS A 1100 7.28 -31.69 -2.88
CA CYS A 1100 7.09 -32.39 -4.15
C CYS A 1100 8.42 -32.83 -4.77
N SER A 1101 8.41 -33.89 -5.59
CA SER A 1101 9.62 -34.37 -6.30
C SER A 1101 10.08 -33.47 -7.44
N CYS A 1102 9.35 -32.39 -7.77
CA CYS A 1102 9.65 -31.57 -8.94
C CYS A 1102 10.99 -30.84 -8.83
N GLY A 1103 11.40 -30.44 -7.62
CA GLY A 1103 12.65 -29.74 -7.35
C GLY A 1103 13.83 -30.61 -6.92
N GLU A 1104 13.65 -31.93 -6.82
CA GLU A 1104 14.74 -32.83 -6.44
C GLU A 1104 15.82 -32.85 -7.52
N GLY A 1105 17.08 -32.66 -7.12
CA GLY A 1105 18.21 -32.67 -8.06
C GLY A 1105 18.34 -31.43 -8.93
N THR A 1106 17.54 -30.39 -8.70
CA THR A 1106 17.61 -29.13 -9.47
C THR A 1106 18.59 -28.12 -8.88
N VAL A 1107 19.41 -28.52 -7.90
CA VAL A 1107 20.42 -27.66 -7.29
C VAL A 1107 21.55 -27.40 -8.30
N PRO A 1108 22.11 -26.18 -8.40
CA PRO A 1108 23.19 -25.88 -9.34
C PRO A 1108 24.40 -26.83 -9.20
N THR A 1109 25.08 -27.12 -10.31
CA THR A 1109 26.32 -27.90 -10.30
C THR A 1109 27.42 -27.18 -9.50
N GLY A 1110 28.19 -27.91 -8.70
CA GLY A 1110 29.24 -27.31 -7.86
C GLY A 1110 28.71 -26.42 -6.72
N PHE A 1111 27.49 -26.66 -6.25
CA PHE A 1111 26.87 -25.87 -5.17
C PHE A 1111 27.64 -25.95 -3.84
N MET A 1112 28.19 -27.12 -3.53
CA MET A 1112 29.09 -27.36 -2.38
C MET A 1112 30.43 -27.89 -2.91
N PRO A 1113 31.30 -27.02 -3.44
CA PRO A 1113 32.53 -27.45 -4.14
C PRO A 1113 33.54 -28.12 -3.20
N ASP A 1114 33.55 -27.72 -1.93
CA ASP A 1114 34.45 -28.26 -0.91
C ASP A 1114 33.98 -29.62 -0.36
N PHE A 1115 32.83 -30.12 -0.81
CA PHE A 1115 32.20 -31.32 -0.28
C PHE A 1115 32.16 -32.44 -1.34
N THR A 1116 33.16 -33.32 -1.35
CA THR A 1116 33.30 -34.36 -2.39
C THR A 1116 32.09 -35.30 -2.53
N PRO A 1117 31.43 -35.78 -1.44
CA PRO A 1117 30.19 -36.55 -1.53
C PRO A 1117 28.94 -35.76 -1.99
N TRP A 1118 29.06 -34.46 -2.28
CA TRP A 1118 27.94 -33.60 -2.65
C TRP A 1118 27.14 -34.13 -3.83
N GLU A 1119 27.81 -34.59 -4.88
CA GLU A 1119 27.14 -35.01 -6.13
C GLU A 1119 26.14 -36.16 -5.87
N ASP A 1120 26.46 -37.07 -4.95
CA ASP A 1120 25.56 -38.18 -4.57
C ASP A 1120 24.37 -37.70 -3.72
N LEU A 1121 24.51 -36.63 -2.95
CA LEU A 1121 23.42 -36.07 -2.14
C LEU A 1121 22.58 -35.05 -2.93
N ALA A 1122 23.18 -34.36 -3.89
CA ALA A 1122 22.58 -33.30 -4.68
C ALA A 1122 21.32 -33.77 -5.43
N LYS A 1123 21.32 -35.01 -5.94
CA LYS A 1123 20.17 -35.62 -6.63
C LYS A 1123 18.90 -35.75 -5.78
N HIS A 1124 19.04 -35.72 -4.45
CA HIS A 1124 17.94 -35.78 -3.48
C HIS A 1124 17.68 -34.43 -2.80
N ALA A 1125 18.53 -33.45 -3.04
CA ALA A 1125 18.43 -32.14 -2.42
C ALA A 1125 17.58 -31.18 -3.26
N VAL A 1126 17.00 -30.20 -2.59
CA VAL A 1126 16.21 -29.11 -3.20
C VAL A 1126 16.81 -27.79 -2.74
N ARG A 1127 17.00 -26.83 -3.66
CA ARG A 1127 17.53 -25.50 -3.33
C ARG A 1127 16.48 -24.71 -2.53
N VAL A 1128 16.93 -24.02 -1.48
CA VAL A 1128 16.11 -23.18 -0.60
C VAL A 1128 16.81 -21.85 -0.36
N ALA A 1129 16.03 -20.77 -0.27
CA ALA A 1129 16.52 -19.46 0.16
C ALA A 1129 15.97 -19.15 1.56
N ILE A 1130 16.83 -19.04 2.57
CA ILE A 1130 16.39 -18.85 3.96
C ILE A 1130 16.68 -17.40 4.35
N SER A 1131 15.72 -16.70 4.96
CA SER A 1131 15.90 -15.33 5.46
C SER A 1131 15.65 -15.25 6.97
N PRO A 1132 16.23 -14.26 7.67
CA PRO A 1132 15.81 -13.89 9.01
C PRO A 1132 14.29 -13.68 9.09
N ALA A 1133 13.67 -14.12 10.17
CA ALA A 1133 12.23 -14.04 10.39
C ALA A 1133 11.89 -12.85 11.30
N PHE A 1134 11.46 -11.73 10.72
CA PHE A 1134 11.14 -10.51 11.47
C PHE A 1134 9.67 -10.49 11.92
N PRO A 1135 9.37 -9.97 13.13
CA PRO A 1135 8.00 -9.72 13.55
C PRO A 1135 7.40 -8.54 12.77
N SER A 1136 6.07 -8.52 12.64
CA SER A 1136 5.39 -7.38 12.03
C SER A 1136 5.22 -6.25 13.05
N VAL A 1137 5.58 -5.01 12.68
CA VAL A 1137 5.35 -3.81 13.49
C VAL A 1137 3.86 -3.53 13.73
N LEU A 1138 2.99 -4.13 12.92
CA LEU A 1138 1.53 -4.08 13.08
C LEU A 1138 1.01 -4.95 14.24
N VAL A 1139 1.88 -5.78 14.83
CA VAL A 1139 1.51 -6.77 15.86
C VAL A 1139 2.45 -6.71 17.06
N GLU A 1140 3.75 -6.54 16.82
CA GLU A 1140 4.77 -6.51 17.87
C GLU A 1140 5.47 -5.15 17.90
N LYS A 1141 5.89 -4.73 19.10
CA LYS A 1141 6.74 -3.55 19.26
C LYS A 1141 8.17 -3.89 18.79
N PRO A 1142 8.75 -3.11 17.85
CA PRO A 1142 10.11 -3.34 17.38
C PRO A 1142 11.11 -3.04 18.50
N LEU A 1143 12.28 -3.66 18.43
CA LEU A 1143 13.36 -3.46 19.39
C LEU A 1143 13.92 -2.03 19.30
N THR A 1144 14.03 -1.34 20.43
CA THR A 1144 14.56 0.03 20.53
C THR A 1144 16.00 0.11 21.04
N GLU A 1145 16.49 -0.92 21.72
CA GLU A 1145 17.84 -0.98 22.28
C GLU A 1145 18.48 -2.34 22.00
N LEU A 1146 19.78 -2.35 21.72
CA LEU A 1146 20.53 -3.60 21.59
C LEU A 1146 20.79 -4.17 22.99
N PRO A 1147 20.35 -5.41 23.29
CA PRO A 1147 20.71 -6.05 24.54
C PRO A 1147 22.22 -6.33 24.61
N ASP A 1148 22.80 -6.30 25.82
CA ASP A 1148 24.17 -6.78 26.11
C ASP A 1148 24.23 -8.31 25.96
N LEU A 1149 24.16 -8.78 24.72
CA LEU A 1149 24.06 -10.19 24.37
C LEU A 1149 25.42 -10.88 24.54
N GLN A 1150 25.68 -11.43 25.73
CA GLN A 1150 26.67 -12.50 25.89
C GLN A 1150 26.01 -13.86 25.61
N ILE A 1151 25.59 -14.04 24.35
CA ILE A 1151 24.94 -15.26 23.90
C ILE A 1151 25.89 -16.45 24.07
N CYS A 1152 25.52 -17.43 24.90
CA CYS A 1152 26.22 -18.70 25.00
C CYS A 1152 26.11 -19.45 23.66
N GLN A 1153 27.27 -19.75 23.04
CA GLN A 1153 27.37 -20.40 21.72
C GLN A 1153 26.71 -21.78 21.61
N VAL A 1154 26.37 -22.41 22.75
CA VAL A 1154 25.80 -23.76 22.80
C VAL A 1154 24.27 -23.75 22.94
N CYS A 1155 23.68 -22.77 23.63
CA CYS A 1155 22.26 -22.81 23.99
C CYS A 1155 21.47 -21.51 23.74
N ALA A 1156 22.11 -20.47 23.20
CA ALA A 1156 21.50 -19.18 22.93
C ALA A 1156 20.88 -18.45 24.16
N LYS A 1157 21.27 -18.83 25.38
CA LYS A 1157 20.95 -18.11 26.63
C LYS A 1157 22.15 -17.28 27.06
N ASP A 1158 21.92 -16.18 27.78
CA ASP A 1158 23.01 -15.48 28.47
C ASP A 1158 23.66 -16.42 29.48
N LYS A 1159 24.99 -16.27 29.66
CA LYS A 1159 25.65 -16.83 30.84
C LYS A 1159 24.99 -16.18 32.06
N ALA A 1160 24.21 -16.96 32.81
CA ALA A 1160 23.79 -16.52 34.13
C ALA A 1160 25.05 -16.20 34.93
N ASP A 1161 25.14 -14.98 35.46
CA ASP A 1161 26.07 -14.62 36.52
C ASP A 1161 25.76 -15.49 37.73
N ASN A 1162 26.33 -16.68 37.77
CA ASN A 1162 26.58 -17.45 38.98
C ASN A 1162 27.75 -18.36 38.67
N GLY A 1163 28.95 -17.91 39.06
CA GLY A 1163 30.08 -18.81 39.22
C GLY A 1163 29.74 -19.82 40.32
N THR A 1164 29.38 -21.03 39.92
CA THR A 1164 29.69 -22.30 40.59
C THR A 1164 29.39 -23.47 39.68
#